data_AF-W7I729-F1
#
_entry.id   AF-W7I729-F1
#
_cell.length_a   1.000
_cell.length_b   1.000
_cell.length_c   1.000
_cell.angle_alpha   90.00
_cell.angle_beta   90.00
_cell.angle_gamma   90.00
#
_symmetry.space_group_name_H-M   'P 1'
#
loop_
_entity.id
_entity.type
_entity.pdbx_description
1 polymer ?
#
loop_
_entity_poly.entity_id
_entity_poly.type
_entity_poly.pdbx_seq_one_letter_code
_entity_poly.pdbx_strand_id
1 'polypeptide(L)'
;MKVRAAFAGAVLLAPAAHAELSKIVRVDVASQQYIDAEGRSRHFHGTNMVNKKFPFHKDVTTFIPGRSLVDHDIQILKSMNVNLVRLGVHWAGVEPVRGQYNQTYLDITAGIIKKLQENDIYTIVDQHQDVWGAQICGHGAPDWFVKPNWVAPAFKMPFPQKLPFKVDANGMPSEADCKSIDWGTSYLNVAVGDAFGRLYSNFEGLGDMWAAYWRVLAERYGSMPGVMGYDLMNEPWVGNHIANPLLLVPGVADRVSMEPLWNKGNDAIRSVDDTTIVMFEGATLDILAGFTNVPGGDGSKTAHSYHFYNPPQLGGIEATIKNRIKDNNRLKTTGMLTEFMLWEQTESGLASSLEVVRKADKYLQSWTSWAYEELFLPTAGADHWGPAAFGTKSWGTSGSGPVAPLPAGSTIGITEPFPVLAIIQARTYAEATAGTTKSSHFEDATGKYWVSWTVDTSITAPGLVRIAPNWFYPDGIRVLTDPPGLLAHTMESENVVQLRYTDAAKGQNGRTVMASLQPFYPTGAITNGVVPAGKCVEVEKGSVSPYSPVILRTCASRWNQTWKFRDGAIQIAFDESRATGKYCLDTLPIAGKSYLGVVLNPCRDAAPSQQWNVTSAKNIVNVASGFCLDIEASRVRDGTRLLAFPCGKGQKNQLWTAPDGVDNVWKATR
;
A
#
# COMPACT_ATOMS: atom_id res chain seq x y z
N MET A 1 2.56 50.56 -43.67
CA MET A 1 3.48 50.10 -42.62
C MET A 1 2.82 48.92 -41.92
N LYS A 2 3.15 47.69 -42.33
CA LYS A 2 2.44 46.46 -41.92
C LYS A 2 3.22 45.77 -40.79
N VAL A 3 2.57 45.58 -39.65
CA VAL A 3 3.07 44.84 -38.48
C VAL A 3 3.24 43.36 -38.86
N ARG A 4 4.45 42.82 -38.73
CA ARG A 4 4.73 41.39 -38.85
C ARG A 4 4.54 40.74 -37.47
N ALA A 5 3.53 39.88 -37.35
CA ALA A 5 3.36 38.98 -36.23
C ALA A 5 4.42 37.86 -36.32
N ALA A 6 5.17 37.65 -35.24
CA ALA A 6 6.05 36.49 -35.09
C ALA A 6 5.20 35.30 -34.64
N PHE A 7 5.09 34.27 -35.47
CA PHE A 7 4.54 32.98 -35.09
C PHE A 7 5.58 32.24 -34.23
N ALA A 8 5.28 32.04 -32.95
CA ALA A 8 5.96 31.05 -32.13
C ALA A 8 5.49 29.66 -32.60
N GLY A 9 6.40 28.92 -33.24
CA GLY A 9 6.14 27.54 -33.63
C GLY A 9 5.98 26.67 -32.39
N ALA A 10 4.79 26.10 -32.20
CA ALA A 10 4.58 25.01 -31.24
C ALA A 10 5.39 23.80 -31.72
N VAL A 11 6.48 23.49 -31.03
CA VAL A 11 7.12 22.19 -31.15
C VAL A 11 6.16 21.19 -30.51
N LEU A 12 5.43 20.46 -31.33
CA LEU A 12 4.75 19.23 -30.92
C LEU A 12 5.84 18.27 -30.46
N LEU A 13 6.04 18.15 -29.15
CA LEU A 13 6.79 17.05 -28.55
C LEU A 13 6.10 15.77 -29.01
N ALA A 14 6.81 14.94 -29.78
CA ALA A 14 6.39 13.57 -29.97
C ALA A 14 6.22 12.93 -28.58
N PRO A 15 5.16 12.13 -28.34
CA PRO A 15 5.05 11.42 -27.08
C PRO A 15 6.33 10.60 -26.91
N ALA A 16 7.04 10.79 -25.79
CA ALA A 16 8.17 9.95 -25.46
C ALA A 16 7.67 8.50 -25.50
N ALA A 17 8.36 7.63 -26.24
CA ALA A 17 8.06 6.21 -26.22
C ALA A 17 8.14 5.75 -24.76
N HIS A 18 7.00 5.33 -24.22
CA HIS A 18 6.92 4.77 -22.88
C HIS A 18 7.88 3.59 -22.81
N ALA A 19 8.86 3.63 -21.91
CA ALA A 19 9.79 2.51 -21.76
C ALA A 19 8.99 1.28 -21.33
N GLU A 20 9.22 0.12 -21.97
CA GLU A 20 8.53 -1.09 -21.56
C GLU A 20 8.87 -1.45 -20.11
N LEU A 21 7.85 -1.87 -19.36
CA LEU A 21 7.98 -2.29 -17.97
C LEU A 21 9.05 -3.39 -17.85
N SER A 22 10.10 -3.15 -17.06
CA SER A 22 11.21 -4.10 -16.94
C SER A 22 10.80 -5.39 -16.22
N LYS A 23 11.07 -6.55 -16.81
CA LYS A 23 10.72 -7.85 -16.22
C LYS A 23 11.47 -8.09 -14.91
N ILE A 24 10.81 -8.66 -13.90
CA ILE A 24 11.47 -9.17 -12.69
C ILE A 24 12.08 -10.53 -13.00
N VAL A 25 13.40 -10.67 -12.84
CA VAL A 25 14.13 -11.85 -13.36
C VAL A 25 14.74 -12.74 -12.28
N ARG A 26 14.94 -12.19 -11.07
CA ARG A 26 15.49 -12.91 -9.93
C ARG A 26 15.27 -12.20 -8.61
N VAL A 27 15.56 -12.92 -7.53
CA VAL A 27 15.77 -12.39 -6.18
C VAL A 27 17.28 -12.38 -5.91
N ASP A 28 17.80 -11.26 -5.40
CA ASP A 28 19.10 -11.24 -4.75
C ASP A 28 18.95 -11.75 -3.31
N VAL A 29 19.36 -12.99 -3.09
CA VAL A 29 19.20 -13.70 -1.81
C VAL A 29 20.01 -13.08 -0.67
N ALA A 30 21.08 -12.32 -0.99
CA ALA A 30 21.91 -11.68 0.02
C ALA A 30 21.26 -10.40 0.57
N SER A 31 20.65 -9.60 -0.31
CA SER A 31 19.92 -8.39 0.07
C SER A 31 18.43 -8.61 0.32
N GLN A 32 17.91 -9.78 -0.06
CA GLN A 32 16.48 -10.13 -0.07
C GLN A 32 15.66 -9.15 -0.92
N GLN A 33 16.16 -8.75 -2.09
CA GLN A 33 15.48 -7.80 -2.97
C GLN A 33 15.15 -8.43 -4.32
N TYR A 34 14.01 -8.05 -4.87
CA TYR A 34 13.65 -8.38 -6.24
C TYR A 34 14.52 -7.58 -7.20
N ILE A 35 15.02 -8.22 -8.25
CA ILE A 35 15.90 -7.61 -9.24
C ILE A 35 15.24 -7.70 -10.62
N ASP A 36 15.17 -6.56 -11.30
CA ASP A 36 14.66 -6.51 -12.66
C ASP A 36 15.73 -6.82 -13.72
N ALA A 37 15.31 -6.93 -14.98
CA ALA A 37 16.18 -7.23 -16.11
C ALA A 37 17.25 -6.15 -16.36
N GLU A 38 17.07 -4.96 -15.80
CA GLU A 38 18.04 -3.86 -15.87
C GLU A 38 19.01 -3.86 -14.68
N GLY A 39 18.86 -4.81 -13.74
CA GLY A 39 19.71 -4.97 -12.57
C GLY A 39 19.29 -4.12 -11.36
N ARG A 40 18.18 -3.39 -11.42
CA ARG A 40 17.71 -2.53 -10.32
C ARG A 40 17.06 -3.35 -9.22
N SER A 41 17.24 -2.94 -7.97
CA SER A 41 16.43 -3.44 -6.86
C SER A 41 15.03 -2.85 -6.93
N ARG A 42 14.00 -3.69 -6.81
CA ARG A 42 12.58 -3.32 -6.97
C ARG A 42 11.79 -3.50 -5.69
N HIS A 43 10.86 -2.56 -5.46
CA HIS A 43 9.93 -2.57 -4.33
C HIS A 43 8.51 -2.37 -4.84
N PHE A 44 7.55 -3.05 -4.20
CA PHE A 44 6.19 -3.10 -4.68
C PHE A 44 5.19 -2.71 -3.60
N HIS A 45 4.37 -1.72 -3.89
CA HIS A 45 3.23 -1.32 -3.07
C HIS A 45 1.96 -1.48 -3.91
N GLY A 46 1.03 -2.28 -3.42
CA GLY A 46 -0.08 -2.72 -4.25
C GLY A 46 -1.35 -3.07 -3.50
N THR A 47 -2.29 -3.64 -4.26
CA THR A 47 -3.60 -4.05 -3.75
C THR A 47 -4.04 -5.37 -4.36
N ASN A 48 -4.90 -6.09 -3.65
CA ASN A 48 -5.53 -7.31 -4.16
C ASN A 48 -6.73 -6.97 -5.04
N MET A 49 -6.88 -7.70 -6.14
CA MET A 49 -8.04 -7.66 -7.02
C MET A 49 -8.51 -9.09 -7.27
N VAL A 50 -9.50 -9.51 -6.51
CA VAL A 50 -10.02 -10.89 -6.57
C VAL A 50 -11.50 -10.84 -6.89
N ASN A 51 -11.98 -11.75 -7.74
CA ASN A 51 -13.41 -11.99 -7.94
C ASN A 51 -13.69 -13.46 -7.63
N LYS A 52 -14.30 -13.72 -6.47
CA LYS A 52 -14.49 -15.08 -5.93
C LYS A 52 -15.68 -15.83 -6.52
N LYS A 53 -16.51 -15.16 -7.33
CA LYS A 53 -17.66 -15.73 -8.02
C LYS A 53 -17.50 -15.68 -9.52
N PHE A 54 -18.19 -16.60 -10.20
CA PHE A 54 -18.31 -16.58 -11.65
C PHE A 54 -18.72 -15.17 -12.15
N PRO A 55 -18.02 -14.61 -13.15
CA PRO A 55 -17.08 -15.25 -14.06
C PRO A 55 -15.59 -15.28 -13.60
N PHE A 56 -15.31 -15.04 -12.32
CA PHE A 56 -13.99 -15.11 -11.67
C PHE A 56 -12.93 -14.12 -12.19
N HIS A 57 -13.36 -13.06 -12.88
CA HIS A 57 -12.53 -11.93 -13.30
C HIS A 57 -13.28 -10.62 -13.08
N LYS A 58 -12.55 -9.49 -13.05
CA LYS A 58 -13.14 -8.15 -12.97
C LYS A 58 -13.82 -7.77 -14.30
N ASP A 59 -14.82 -6.89 -14.26
CA ASP A 59 -15.45 -6.37 -15.48
C ASP A 59 -14.41 -5.58 -16.32
N VAL A 60 -14.31 -5.88 -17.60
CA VAL A 60 -13.32 -5.26 -18.52
C VAL A 60 -13.95 -4.30 -19.52
N THR A 61 -15.24 -3.99 -19.37
CA THR A 61 -16.04 -3.23 -20.32
C THR A 61 -16.55 -1.91 -19.76
N THR A 62 -17.00 -1.93 -18.50
CA THR A 62 -17.65 -0.79 -17.85
C THR A 62 -16.99 -0.56 -16.51
N PHE A 63 -16.80 0.71 -16.15
CA PHE A 63 -16.36 1.03 -14.81
C PHE A 63 -17.44 0.65 -13.80
N ILE A 64 -17.07 -0.26 -12.89
CA ILE A 64 -17.88 -0.68 -11.75
C ILE A 64 -16.97 -0.54 -10.52
N PRO A 65 -17.26 0.38 -9.60
CA PRO A 65 -16.47 0.63 -8.40
C PRO A 65 -16.06 -0.67 -7.70
N GLY A 66 -14.74 -0.89 -7.57
CA GLY A 66 -14.15 -2.08 -6.95
C GLY A 66 -14.23 -3.39 -7.75
N ARG A 67 -15.01 -3.44 -8.83
CA ARG A 67 -15.34 -4.68 -9.54
C ARG A 67 -14.96 -4.69 -11.02
N SER A 68 -14.45 -3.59 -11.55
CA SER A 68 -13.91 -3.50 -12.90
C SER A 68 -12.39 -3.37 -12.93
N LEU A 69 -11.82 -3.52 -14.11
CA LEU A 69 -10.50 -3.03 -14.46
C LEU A 69 -10.54 -2.41 -15.86
N VAL A 70 -10.93 -1.14 -15.92
CA VAL A 70 -10.95 -0.31 -17.12
C VAL A 70 -10.03 0.92 -16.94
N ASP A 71 -9.98 1.83 -17.92
CA ASP A 71 -9.08 3.00 -17.87
C ASP A 71 -9.27 3.86 -16.62
N HIS A 72 -10.50 3.97 -16.12
CA HIS A 72 -10.78 4.73 -14.91
C HIS A 72 -10.18 4.07 -13.66
N ASP A 73 -10.24 2.74 -13.53
CA ASP A 73 -9.55 2.00 -12.46
C ASP A 73 -8.04 2.23 -12.52
N ILE A 74 -7.45 2.25 -13.72
CA ILE A 74 -6.02 2.56 -13.90
C ILE A 74 -5.67 3.96 -13.38
N GLN A 75 -6.51 4.97 -13.64
CA GLN A 75 -6.29 6.32 -13.09
C GLN A 75 -6.35 6.33 -11.56
N ILE A 76 -7.29 5.57 -10.97
CA ILE A 76 -7.41 5.43 -9.52
C ILE A 76 -6.14 4.78 -8.94
N LEU A 77 -5.68 3.66 -9.50
CA LEU A 77 -4.45 2.97 -9.07
C LEU A 77 -3.22 3.89 -9.16
N LYS A 78 -3.07 4.62 -10.28
CA LYS A 78 -1.98 5.59 -10.47
C LYS A 78 -2.01 6.72 -9.44
N SER A 79 -3.20 7.25 -9.11
CA SER A 79 -3.38 8.29 -8.10
C SER A 79 -2.96 7.87 -6.69
N MET A 80 -2.95 6.56 -6.45
CA MET A 80 -2.56 5.92 -5.20
C MET A 80 -1.15 5.32 -5.23
N ASN A 81 -0.36 5.61 -6.28
CA ASN A 81 0.99 5.07 -6.49
C ASN A 81 1.09 3.54 -6.45
N VAL A 82 0.02 2.84 -6.82
CA VAL A 82 0.05 1.39 -6.96
C VAL A 82 0.96 1.02 -8.13
N ASN A 83 1.90 0.11 -7.89
CA ASN A 83 2.73 -0.50 -8.94
C ASN A 83 2.60 -2.02 -9.01
N LEU A 84 1.71 -2.61 -8.20
CA LEU A 84 1.48 -4.03 -8.14
C LEU A 84 0.00 -4.33 -7.88
N VAL A 85 -0.55 -5.30 -8.60
CA VAL A 85 -1.84 -5.91 -8.31
C VAL A 85 -1.62 -7.41 -8.06
N ARG A 86 -2.09 -7.91 -6.92
CA ARG A 86 -2.23 -9.35 -6.69
C ARG A 86 -3.60 -9.77 -7.24
N LEU A 87 -3.56 -10.40 -8.42
CA LEU A 87 -4.73 -10.72 -9.21
C LEU A 87 -5.16 -12.17 -8.95
N GLY A 88 -6.35 -12.35 -8.40
CA GLY A 88 -6.90 -13.67 -8.14
C GLY A 88 -7.28 -14.40 -9.43
N VAL A 89 -6.65 -15.55 -9.69
CA VAL A 89 -6.89 -16.44 -10.82
C VAL A 89 -7.34 -17.80 -10.30
N HIS A 90 -8.65 -18.01 -10.28
CA HIS A 90 -9.25 -19.20 -9.65
C HIS A 90 -9.02 -20.45 -10.50
N TRP A 91 -8.68 -21.58 -9.86
CA TRP A 91 -8.59 -22.87 -10.56
C TRP A 91 -9.93 -23.25 -11.21
N ALA A 92 -11.05 -22.93 -10.56
CA ALA A 92 -12.39 -23.07 -11.10
C ALA A 92 -12.62 -22.30 -12.42
N GLY A 93 -12.01 -21.13 -12.57
CA GLY A 93 -12.08 -20.33 -13.81
C GLY A 93 -11.22 -20.93 -14.93
N VAL A 94 -10.05 -21.46 -14.58
CA VAL A 94 -9.06 -22.00 -15.54
C VAL A 94 -9.42 -23.40 -16.02
N GLU A 95 -9.88 -24.29 -15.14
CA GLU A 95 -10.19 -25.69 -15.44
C GLU A 95 -11.61 -26.06 -14.96
N PRO A 96 -12.67 -25.45 -15.52
CA PRO A 96 -14.05 -25.69 -15.08
C PRO A 96 -14.51 -27.14 -15.34
N VAL A 97 -13.90 -27.82 -16.31
CA VAL A 97 -14.12 -29.23 -16.61
C VAL A 97 -12.79 -29.95 -16.49
N ARG A 98 -12.79 -31.11 -15.83
CA ARG A 98 -11.59 -31.91 -15.55
C ARG A 98 -10.76 -32.15 -16.84
N GLY A 99 -9.53 -31.65 -16.87
CA GLY A 99 -8.58 -31.74 -17.98
C GLY A 99 -8.86 -30.81 -19.16
N GLN A 100 -9.83 -29.89 -19.06
CA GLN A 100 -10.19 -28.96 -20.13
C GLN A 100 -10.06 -27.51 -19.66
N TYR A 101 -9.11 -26.79 -20.26
CA TYR A 101 -8.77 -25.43 -19.87
C TYR A 101 -9.58 -24.38 -20.63
N ASN A 102 -10.17 -23.43 -19.90
CA ASN A 102 -11.02 -22.38 -20.42
C ASN A 102 -10.19 -21.26 -21.08
N GLN A 103 -10.02 -21.34 -22.39
CA GLN A 103 -9.25 -20.35 -23.16
C GLN A 103 -9.84 -18.93 -23.07
N THR A 104 -11.17 -18.79 -23.05
CA THR A 104 -11.82 -17.48 -22.90
C THR A 104 -11.44 -16.80 -21.59
N TYR A 105 -11.43 -17.55 -20.48
CA TYR A 105 -11.00 -17.02 -19.19
C TYR A 105 -9.52 -16.60 -19.20
N LEU A 106 -8.65 -17.45 -19.76
CA LEU A 106 -7.23 -17.16 -19.91
C LEU A 106 -6.96 -15.91 -20.77
N ASP A 107 -7.75 -15.70 -21.83
CA ASP A 107 -7.66 -14.54 -22.71
C ASP A 107 -8.08 -13.25 -22.02
N ILE A 108 -9.17 -13.28 -21.24
CA ILE A 108 -9.63 -12.12 -20.47
C ILE A 108 -8.60 -11.75 -19.39
N THR A 109 -8.08 -12.73 -18.66
CA THR A 109 -7.04 -12.50 -17.66
C THR A 109 -5.74 -11.99 -18.28
N ALA A 110 -5.33 -12.51 -19.44
CA ALA A 110 -4.21 -11.95 -20.21
C ALA A 110 -4.45 -10.48 -20.58
N GLY A 111 -5.67 -10.11 -20.99
CA GLY A 111 -6.04 -8.73 -21.29
C GLY A 111 -5.93 -7.80 -20.07
N ILE A 112 -6.37 -8.27 -18.90
CA ILE A 112 -6.22 -7.58 -17.62
C ILE A 112 -4.74 -7.36 -17.28
N ILE A 113 -3.92 -8.42 -17.31
CA ILE A 113 -2.48 -8.35 -17.02
C ILE A 113 -1.79 -7.37 -17.98
N LYS A 114 -2.10 -7.45 -19.27
CA LYS A 114 -1.56 -6.56 -20.28
C LYS A 114 -1.92 -5.09 -20.02
N LYS A 115 -3.17 -4.82 -19.63
CA LYS A 115 -3.61 -3.46 -19.31
C LYS A 115 -2.87 -2.87 -18.12
N LEU A 116 -2.61 -3.67 -17.09
CA LEU A 116 -1.78 -3.28 -15.94
C LEU A 116 -0.34 -3.01 -16.38
N GLN A 117 0.24 -3.92 -17.17
CA GLN A 117 1.60 -3.80 -17.70
C GLN A 117 1.81 -2.52 -18.54
N GLU A 118 0.88 -2.21 -19.44
CA GLU A 118 0.89 -0.99 -20.27
C GLU A 118 0.79 0.31 -19.44
N ASN A 119 0.54 0.18 -18.14
CA ASN A 119 0.39 1.29 -17.19
C ASN A 119 1.38 1.22 -16.01
N ASP A 120 2.48 0.48 -16.17
CA ASP A 120 3.55 0.30 -15.19
C ASP A 120 3.10 -0.33 -13.87
N ILE A 121 2.16 -1.25 -13.95
CA ILE A 121 1.64 -2.00 -12.81
C ILE A 121 1.93 -3.48 -13.05
N TYR A 122 2.73 -4.07 -12.16
CA TYR A 122 3.00 -5.50 -12.16
C TYR A 122 1.78 -6.29 -11.71
N THR A 123 1.76 -7.57 -12.07
CA THR A 123 0.78 -8.54 -11.59
C THR A 123 1.47 -9.69 -10.86
N ILE A 124 0.99 -10.03 -9.67
CA ILE A 124 1.12 -11.38 -9.11
C ILE A 124 -0.11 -12.16 -9.56
N VAL A 125 0.12 -13.30 -10.21
CA VAL A 125 -0.94 -14.25 -10.56
C VAL A 125 -1.13 -15.15 -9.34
N ASP A 126 -2.23 -14.95 -8.63
CA ASP A 126 -2.52 -15.64 -7.37
C ASP A 126 -3.55 -16.74 -7.59
N GLN A 127 -3.20 -17.99 -7.28
CA GLN A 127 -4.19 -19.06 -7.20
C GLN A 127 -5.03 -18.88 -5.93
N HIS A 128 -6.05 -18.04 -6.07
CA HIS A 128 -6.88 -17.68 -4.94
C HIS A 128 -7.83 -18.82 -4.55
N GLN A 129 -8.00 -19.02 -3.23
CA GLN A 129 -8.99 -19.90 -2.65
C GLN A 129 -9.33 -19.44 -1.22
N ASP A 130 -10.56 -19.69 -0.78
CA ASP A 130 -10.95 -19.67 0.63
C ASP A 130 -11.82 -20.88 0.91
N VAL A 131 -11.50 -21.66 1.95
CA VAL A 131 -12.25 -22.89 2.28
C VAL A 131 -12.35 -23.83 1.04
N TRP A 132 -11.39 -23.72 0.14
CA TRP A 132 -11.16 -24.52 -1.06
C TRP A 132 -12.20 -24.49 -2.18
N GLY A 133 -13.48 -24.82 -1.96
CA GLY A 133 -14.44 -24.98 -3.07
C GLY A 133 -15.91 -24.88 -2.69
N ALA A 134 -16.78 -24.65 -3.68
CA ALA A 134 -18.19 -24.29 -3.46
C ALA A 134 -19.01 -25.35 -2.70
N GLN A 135 -18.71 -26.64 -2.90
CA GLN A 135 -19.37 -27.77 -2.24
C GLN A 135 -19.14 -27.77 -0.71
N ILE A 136 -18.13 -27.06 -0.24
CA ILE A 136 -17.75 -26.91 1.16
C ILE A 136 -17.83 -25.44 1.61
N CYS A 137 -18.71 -24.66 0.98
CA CYS A 137 -18.93 -23.22 1.23
C CYS A 137 -17.71 -22.32 1.01
N GLY A 138 -16.77 -22.77 0.19
CA GLY A 138 -15.58 -22.02 -0.20
C GLY A 138 -15.56 -21.61 -1.66
N HIS A 139 -14.39 -21.16 -2.11
CA HIS A 139 -14.09 -20.75 -3.49
C HIS A 139 -12.66 -21.14 -3.84
N GLY A 140 -12.35 -21.28 -5.14
CA GLY A 140 -11.00 -21.54 -5.64
C GLY A 140 -10.94 -22.76 -6.54
N ALA A 141 -11.20 -23.93 -5.98
CA ALA A 141 -11.17 -25.21 -6.67
C ALA A 141 -12.42 -25.43 -7.55
N PRO A 142 -12.27 -26.12 -8.69
CA PRO A 142 -13.36 -26.40 -9.60
C PRO A 142 -14.41 -27.36 -9.02
N ASP A 143 -15.64 -27.29 -9.54
CA ASP A 143 -16.79 -28.08 -9.10
C ASP A 143 -16.60 -29.60 -9.24
N TRP A 144 -15.68 -30.06 -10.08
CA TRP A 144 -15.37 -31.49 -10.20
C TRP A 144 -14.42 -31.99 -9.11
N PHE A 145 -13.80 -31.10 -8.32
CA PHE A 145 -12.79 -31.45 -7.32
C PHE A 145 -13.41 -32.23 -6.16
N VAL A 146 -14.31 -31.60 -5.40
CA VAL A 146 -14.85 -32.19 -4.16
C VAL A 146 -15.96 -33.18 -4.50
N LYS A 147 -15.72 -34.47 -4.23
CA LYS A 147 -16.72 -35.52 -4.51
C LYS A 147 -17.66 -35.76 -3.33
N PRO A 148 -18.97 -35.98 -3.56
CA PRO A 148 -19.98 -36.16 -2.51
C PRO A 148 -19.75 -37.35 -1.56
N ASN A 149 -18.94 -38.34 -1.94
CA ASN A 149 -18.70 -39.58 -1.21
C ASN A 149 -17.32 -39.67 -0.56
N TRP A 150 -16.50 -38.61 -0.63
CA TRP A 150 -15.19 -38.57 0.05
C TRP A 150 -15.29 -38.60 1.57
N VAL A 151 -16.39 -38.09 2.11
CA VAL A 151 -16.66 -38.00 3.54
C VAL A 151 -17.97 -38.70 3.86
N ALA A 152 -17.99 -39.46 4.96
CA ALA A 152 -19.19 -40.15 5.41
C ALA A 152 -20.34 -39.16 5.65
N PRO A 153 -21.61 -39.54 5.39
CA PRO A 153 -22.74 -38.60 5.45
C PRO A 153 -22.84 -37.77 6.74
N ALA A 154 -22.50 -38.35 7.89
CA ALA A 154 -22.54 -37.67 9.19
C ALA A 154 -21.48 -36.58 9.38
N PHE A 155 -20.41 -36.58 8.57
CA PHE A 155 -19.26 -35.67 8.68
C PHE A 155 -19.14 -34.70 7.50
N LYS A 156 -20.15 -34.68 6.61
CA LYS A 156 -20.21 -33.70 5.51
C LYS A 156 -20.28 -32.27 6.05
N MET A 157 -19.99 -31.31 5.17
CA MET A 157 -20.06 -29.88 5.50
C MET A 157 -21.40 -29.53 6.20
N PRO A 158 -21.40 -28.78 7.32
CA PRO A 158 -20.30 -28.07 7.95
C PRO A 158 -19.82 -28.73 9.26
N PHE A 159 -19.84 -30.06 9.37
CA PHE A 159 -19.43 -30.72 10.62
C PHE A 159 -17.95 -30.40 10.96
N PRO A 160 -17.62 -30.02 12.22
CA PRO A 160 -18.46 -30.12 13.42
C PRO A 160 -19.28 -28.87 13.81
N GLN A 161 -19.23 -27.77 13.05
CA GLN A 161 -19.96 -26.55 13.43
C GLN A 161 -21.47 -26.77 13.52
N LYS A 162 -22.03 -27.56 12.61
CA LYS A 162 -23.44 -27.97 12.60
C LYS A 162 -23.62 -29.38 12.03
N LEU A 163 -24.85 -29.88 12.10
CA LEU A 163 -25.27 -31.04 11.32
C LEU A 163 -25.10 -30.76 9.83
N PRO A 164 -24.74 -31.79 9.02
CA PRO A 164 -24.54 -31.65 7.59
C PRO A 164 -25.69 -30.95 6.85
N PHE A 165 -25.33 -30.06 5.93
CA PHE A 165 -26.29 -29.36 5.09
C PHE A 165 -27.02 -30.29 4.13
N LYS A 166 -28.22 -29.89 3.74
CA LYS A 166 -28.85 -30.40 2.52
C LYS A 166 -28.15 -29.74 1.33
N VAL A 167 -27.87 -30.54 0.32
CA VAL A 167 -27.18 -30.09 -0.90
C VAL A 167 -28.01 -30.45 -2.12
N ASP A 168 -27.77 -29.74 -3.22
CA ASP A 168 -28.37 -30.06 -4.52
C ASP A 168 -27.76 -31.31 -5.17
N ALA A 169 -28.14 -31.59 -6.41
CA ALA A 169 -27.64 -32.74 -7.18
C ALA A 169 -26.13 -32.70 -7.44
N ASN A 170 -25.51 -31.52 -7.42
CA ASN A 170 -24.08 -31.30 -7.61
C ASN A 170 -23.30 -31.27 -6.28
N GLY A 171 -23.99 -31.47 -5.16
CA GLY A 171 -23.37 -31.39 -3.83
C GLY A 171 -23.18 -29.97 -3.32
N MET A 172 -23.87 -28.98 -3.90
CA MET A 172 -23.76 -27.58 -3.51
C MET A 172 -24.73 -27.24 -2.36
N PRO A 173 -24.25 -26.71 -1.24
CA PRO A 173 -25.11 -26.11 -0.21
C PRO A 173 -25.73 -24.79 -0.69
N SER A 174 -26.82 -24.36 -0.05
CA SER A 174 -27.41 -23.05 -0.36
C SER A 174 -26.55 -21.90 0.19
N GLU A 175 -26.62 -20.72 -0.44
CA GLU A 175 -25.91 -19.53 0.06
C GLU A 175 -26.36 -19.16 1.49
N ALA A 176 -27.64 -19.37 1.82
CA ALA A 176 -28.15 -19.15 3.16
C ALA A 176 -27.54 -20.11 4.18
N ASP A 177 -27.31 -21.37 3.82
CA ASP A 177 -26.64 -22.35 4.67
C ASP A 177 -25.19 -21.94 4.91
N CYS A 178 -24.45 -21.58 3.86
CA CYS A 178 -23.07 -21.13 3.97
C CYS A 178 -22.92 -19.85 4.80
N LYS A 179 -23.86 -18.91 4.71
CA LYS A 179 -23.90 -17.71 5.57
C LYS A 179 -24.29 -17.99 7.02
N SER A 180 -24.75 -19.21 7.32
CA SER A 180 -25.20 -19.58 8.67
C SER A 180 -24.07 -20.09 9.56
N ILE A 181 -22.87 -20.32 9.01
CA ILE A 181 -21.69 -20.86 9.70
C ILE A 181 -20.59 -19.81 9.75
N ASP A 182 -19.60 -20.02 10.62
CA ASP A 182 -18.45 -19.14 10.69
C ASP A 182 -17.42 -19.55 9.62
N TRP A 183 -17.05 -18.58 8.78
CA TRP A 183 -16.15 -18.82 7.64
C TRP A 183 -14.74 -19.20 8.11
N GLY A 184 -14.16 -18.49 9.10
CA GLY A 184 -12.79 -18.74 9.54
C GLY A 184 -12.62 -20.12 10.18
N THR A 185 -13.58 -20.53 11.01
CA THR A 185 -13.60 -21.86 11.62
C THR A 185 -14.04 -22.96 10.65
N SER A 186 -14.49 -22.63 9.44
CA SER A 186 -14.81 -23.65 8.43
C SER A 186 -13.59 -24.44 7.97
N TYR A 187 -12.39 -23.87 8.09
CA TYR A 187 -11.15 -24.62 7.89
C TYR A 187 -10.99 -25.82 8.85
N LEU A 188 -11.62 -25.79 10.03
CA LEU A 188 -11.64 -26.90 10.98
C LEU A 188 -12.70 -27.97 10.66
N ASN A 189 -13.48 -27.81 9.59
CA ASN A 189 -14.48 -28.80 9.20
C ASN A 189 -13.82 -30.04 8.59
N VAL A 190 -14.42 -31.21 8.82
CA VAL A 190 -13.87 -32.51 8.37
C VAL A 190 -13.72 -32.54 6.85
N ALA A 191 -14.73 -32.07 6.12
CA ALA A 191 -14.72 -32.06 4.65
C ALA A 191 -13.65 -31.15 4.05
N VAL A 192 -13.34 -30.03 4.70
CA VAL A 192 -12.30 -29.10 4.26
C VAL A 192 -10.92 -29.71 4.48
N GLY A 193 -10.66 -30.24 5.68
CA GLY A 193 -9.42 -30.95 5.98
C GLY A 193 -9.17 -32.14 5.04
N ASP A 194 -10.20 -32.94 4.75
CA ASP A 194 -10.11 -34.08 3.82
C ASP A 194 -9.78 -33.62 2.38
N ALA A 195 -10.42 -32.55 1.88
CA ALA A 195 -10.15 -32.02 0.55
C ALA A 195 -8.69 -31.58 0.37
N PHE A 196 -8.15 -30.79 1.31
CA PHE A 196 -6.73 -30.41 1.30
C PHE A 196 -5.82 -31.62 1.46
N GLY A 197 -6.15 -32.56 2.36
CA GLY A 197 -5.37 -33.80 2.52
C GLY A 197 -5.27 -34.61 1.22
N ARG A 198 -6.35 -34.70 0.45
CA ARG A 198 -6.37 -35.37 -0.86
C ARG A 198 -5.55 -34.65 -1.90
N LEU A 199 -5.57 -33.31 -1.92
CA LEU A 199 -4.69 -32.52 -2.78
C LEU A 199 -3.21 -32.84 -2.50
N TYR A 200 -2.78 -32.69 -1.24
CA TYR A 200 -1.38 -32.84 -0.83
C TYR A 200 -0.87 -34.27 -0.99
N SER A 201 -1.72 -35.28 -0.75
CA SER A 201 -1.38 -36.70 -0.98
C SER A 201 -1.44 -37.14 -2.43
N ASN A 202 -1.76 -36.22 -3.36
CA ASN A 202 -2.00 -36.52 -4.77
C ASN A 202 -3.06 -37.61 -4.99
N PHE A 203 -4.06 -37.68 -4.11
CA PHE A 203 -5.14 -38.66 -4.20
C PHE A 203 -5.83 -38.52 -5.57
N GLU A 204 -5.96 -39.63 -6.31
CA GLU A 204 -6.54 -39.64 -7.68
C GLU A 204 -5.91 -38.61 -8.66
N GLY A 205 -4.64 -38.26 -8.46
CA GLY A 205 -3.89 -37.34 -9.33
C GLY A 205 -4.22 -35.86 -9.13
N LEU A 206 -4.91 -35.48 -8.04
CA LEU A 206 -5.32 -34.08 -7.82
C LEU A 206 -4.15 -33.10 -7.74
N GLY A 207 -3.03 -33.51 -7.13
CA GLY A 207 -1.81 -32.69 -7.08
C GLY A 207 -1.12 -32.58 -8.45
N ASP A 208 -1.18 -33.64 -9.28
CA ASP A 208 -0.70 -33.58 -10.67
C ASP A 208 -1.50 -32.61 -11.51
N MET A 209 -2.82 -32.56 -11.29
CA MET A 209 -3.70 -31.64 -11.98
C MET A 209 -3.51 -30.19 -11.54
N TRP A 210 -3.32 -29.96 -10.25
CA TRP A 210 -2.97 -28.64 -9.73
C TRP A 210 -1.63 -28.15 -10.32
N ALA A 211 -0.65 -29.04 -10.49
CA ALA A 211 0.60 -28.72 -11.17
C ALA A 211 0.40 -28.44 -12.68
N ALA A 212 -0.50 -29.18 -13.34
CA ALA A 212 -0.86 -28.94 -14.74
C ALA A 212 -1.56 -27.58 -14.93
N TYR A 213 -2.44 -27.18 -14.00
CA TYR A 213 -3.01 -25.83 -13.93
C TYR A 213 -1.90 -24.77 -13.91
N TRP A 214 -0.89 -24.94 -13.07
CA TRP A 214 0.23 -23.99 -12.98
C TRP A 214 1.07 -23.93 -14.26
N ARG A 215 1.32 -25.08 -14.90
CA ARG A 215 1.99 -25.11 -16.20
C ARG A 215 1.20 -24.30 -17.26
N VAL A 216 -0.13 -24.43 -17.30
CA VAL A 216 -0.97 -23.66 -18.25
C VAL A 216 -0.85 -22.16 -18.02
N LEU A 217 -0.87 -21.69 -16.77
CA LEU A 217 -0.70 -20.27 -16.47
C LEU A 217 0.70 -19.77 -16.81
N ALA A 218 1.73 -20.56 -16.51
CA ALA A 218 3.11 -20.23 -16.84
C ALA A 218 3.32 -20.14 -18.37
N GLU A 219 2.79 -21.10 -19.13
CA GLU A 219 2.84 -21.10 -20.60
C GLU A 219 2.10 -19.88 -21.19
N ARG A 220 0.96 -19.50 -20.59
CA ARG A 220 0.15 -18.38 -21.09
C ARG A 220 0.74 -17.02 -20.75
N TYR A 221 1.26 -16.83 -19.53
CA TYR A 221 1.59 -15.51 -19.00
C TYR A 221 3.09 -15.27 -18.79
N GLY A 222 3.92 -16.30 -18.78
CA GLY A 222 5.34 -16.19 -18.40
C GLY A 222 6.20 -15.30 -19.31
N SER A 223 5.77 -15.07 -20.55
CA SER A 223 6.44 -14.14 -21.47
C SER A 223 6.09 -12.66 -21.23
N MET A 224 5.06 -12.37 -20.42
CA MET A 224 4.62 -11.00 -20.15
C MET A 224 5.54 -10.37 -19.09
N PRO A 225 6.27 -9.28 -19.40
CA PRO A 225 7.20 -8.67 -18.45
C PRO A 225 6.51 -8.06 -17.21
N GLY A 226 5.20 -7.78 -17.30
CA GLY A 226 4.39 -7.33 -16.17
C GLY A 226 4.02 -8.43 -15.19
N VAL A 227 4.23 -9.71 -15.50
CA VAL A 227 4.03 -10.78 -14.52
C VAL A 227 5.27 -10.85 -13.63
N MET A 228 5.09 -10.41 -12.39
CA MET A 228 6.16 -10.37 -11.39
C MET A 228 6.35 -11.73 -10.72
N GLY A 229 5.25 -12.46 -10.47
CA GLY A 229 5.32 -13.75 -9.80
C GLY A 229 4.03 -14.58 -9.89
N TYR A 230 4.18 -15.85 -9.53
CA TYR A 230 3.12 -16.85 -9.40
C TYR A 230 2.93 -17.20 -7.92
N ASP A 231 1.83 -16.78 -7.30
CA ASP A 231 1.52 -17.12 -5.91
C ASP A 231 0.77 -18.46 -5.86
N LEU A 232 1.49 -19.51 -5.42
CA LEU A 232 1.12 -20.90 -5.64
C LEU A 232 -0.26 -21.26 -5.08
N MET A 233 -0.62 -20.73 -3.91
CA MET A 233 -1.95 -20.87 -3.32
C MET A 233 -2.12 -19.85 -2.21
N ASN A 234 -3.22 -19.11 -2.27
CA ASN A 234 -3.66 -18.26 -1.19
C ASN A 234 -3.97 -19.08 0.07
N GLU A 235 -3.44 -18.68 1.23
CA GLU A 235 -3.80 -19.17 2.57
C GLU A 235 -3.95 -20.71 2.66
N PRO A 236 -2.91 -21.50 2.34
CA PRO A 236 -3.03 -22.95 2.28
C PRO A 236 -3.39 -23.52 3.67
N TRP A 237 -4.42 -24.36 3.73
CA TRP A 237 -4.77 -25.04 4.97
C TRP A 237 -3.83 -26.21 5.25
N VAL A 238 -3.69 -26.59 6.52
CA VAL A 238 -2.71 -27.59 7.00
C VAL A 238 -2.92 -29.02 6.46
N GLY A 239 -4.08 -29.30 5.85
CA GLY A 239 -4.47 -30.63 5.37
C GLY A 239 -5.48 -31.32 6.28
N ASN A 240 -5.49 -32.66 6.25
CA ASN A 240 -6.43 -33.47 7.01
C ASN A 240 -6.03 -33.55 8.49
N HIS A 241 -6.23 -32.44 9.20
CA HIS A 241 -5.94 -32.29 10.63
C HIS A 241 -6.81 -33.19 11.53
N ILE A 242 -7.92 -33.71 11.02
CA ILE A 242 -8.76 -34.68 11.74
C ILE A 242 -8.07 -36.04 11.79
N ALA A 243 -7.51 -36.49 10.65
CA ALA A 243 -6.73 -37.71 10.58
C ALA A 243 -5.35 -37.57 11.25
N ASN A 244 -4.75 -36.38 11.16
CA ASN A 244 -3.46 -36.08 11.80
C ASN A 244 -3.46 -34.70 12.49
N PRO A 245 -3.82 -34.64 13.79
CA PRO A 245 -3.87 -33.38 14.54
C PRO A 245 -2.53 -32.64 14.66
N LEU A 246 -1.40 -33.33 14.48
CA LEU A 246 -0.07 -32.69 14.53
C LEU A 246 0.14 -31.69 13.39
N LEU A 247 -0.67 -31.73 12.34
CA LEU A 247 -0.63 -30.76 11.25
C LEU A 247 -0.98 -29.33 11.73
N LEU A 248 -1.70 -29.18 12.84
CA LEU A 248 -2.01 -27.88 13.45
C LEU A 248 -0.85 -27.30 14.28
N VAL A 249 0.23 -28.05 14.48
CA VAL A 249 1.45 -27.52 15.11
C VAL A 249 2.15 -26.63 14.08
N PRO A 250 2.43 -25.34 14.40
CA PRO A 250 3.03 -24.42 13.45
C PRO A 250 4.28 -24.97 12.74
N GLY A 251 4.31 -24.85 11.41
CA GLY A 251 5.38 -25.32 10.54
C GLY A 251 5.39 -26.83 10.27
N VAL A 252 4.56 -27.65 10.91
CA VAL A 252 4.55 -29.10 10.59
C VAL A 252 3.97 -29.32 9.20
N ALA A 253 2.80 -28.72 8.90
CA ALA A 253 2.11 -28.88 7.64
C ALA A 253 2.88 -28.32 6.45
N ASP A 254 3.55 -27.17 6.60
CA ASP A 254 4.45 -26.60 5.59
C ASP A 254 5.40 -27.66 5.02
N ARG A 255 6.09 -28.38 5.91
CA ARG A 255 7.09 -29.39 5.54
C ARG A 255 6.48 -30.66 4.97
N VAL A 256 5.46 -31.21 5.64
CA VAL A 256 4.99 -32.58 5.35
C VAL A 256 3.88 -32.63 4.32
N SER A 257 3.09 -31.56 4.21
CA SER A 257 1.94 -31.47 3.30
C SER A 257 2.24 -30.58 2.10
N MET A 258 2.71 -29.35 2.35
CA MET A 258 2.78 -28.32 1.31
C MET A 258 4.05 -28.40 0.46
N GLU A 259 5.22 -28.58 1.08
CA GLU A 259 6.52 -28.60 0.39
C GLU A 259 6.58 -29.57 -0.81
N PRO A 260 6.08 -30.83 -0.73
CA PRO A 260 6.05 -31.72 -1.89
C PRO A 260 5.18 -31.21 -3.04
N LEU A 261 4.03 -30.60 -2.73
CA LEU A 261 3.15 -30.02 -3.74
C LEU A 261 3.77 -28.76 -4.35
N TRP A 262 4.41 -27.91 -3.55
CA TRP A 262 5.12 -26.72 -4.01
C TRP A 262 6.24 -27.04 -4.97
N ASN A 263 7.04 -28.06 -4.65
CA ASN A 263 8.07 -28.55 -5.57
C ASN A 263 7.45 -29.06 -6.88
N LYS A 264 6.34 -29.80 -6.82
CA LYS A 264 5.63 -30.25 -8.02
C LYS A 264 5.11 -29.10 -8.88
N GLY A 265 4.55 -28.05 -8.26
CA GLY A 265 4.09 -26.85 -8.96
C GLY A 265 5.24 -26.09 -9.60
N ASN A 266 6.33 -25.90 -8.85
CA ASN A 266 7.55 -25.29 -9.37
C ASN A 266 8.08 -26.07 -10.59
N ASP A 267 8.19 -27.40 -10.51
CA ASP A 267 8.70 -28.21 -11.62
C ASP A 267 7.82 -28.08 -12.87
N ALA A 268 6.50 -28.03 -12.69
CA ALA A 268 5.56 -27.81 -13.79
C ALA A 268 5.69 -26.41 -14.41
N ILE A 269 5.84 -25.36 -13.60
CA ILE A 269 6.11 -23.99 -14.07
C ILE A 269 7.45 -23.93 -14.82
N ARG A 270 8.52 -24.45 -14.22
CA ARG A 270 9.88 -24.42 -14.78
C ARG A 270 10.04 -25.25 -16.05
N SER A 271 9.09 -26.14 -16.36
CA SER A 271 9.04 -26.81 -17.66
C SER A 271 8.73 -25.89 -18.84
N VAL A 272 8.19 -24.68 -18.59
CA VAL A 272 7.78 -23.71 -19.62
C VAL A 272 8.20 -22.26 -19.34
N ASP A 273 8.53 -21.90 -18.08
CA ASP A 273 9.01 -20.57 -17.66
C ASP A 273 10.12 -20.68 -16.61
N ASP A 274 11.34 -20.29 -16.97
CA ASP A 274 12.55 -20.36 -16.14
C ASP A 274 12.88 -19.04 -15.39
N THR A 275 12.06 -18.01 -15.55
CA THR A 275 12.40 -16.65 -15.09
C THR A 275 11.46 -16.10 -14.03
N THR A 276 10.15 -16.25 -14.19
CA THR A 276 9.16 -15.62 -13.32
C THR A 276 9.26 -16.15 -11.89
N ILE A 277 9.13 -15.29 -10.89
CA ILE A 277 9.30 -15.67 -9.48
C ILE A 277 8.17 -16.60 -9.04
N VAL A 278 8.51 -17.75 -8.44
CA VAL A 278 7.51 -18.63 -7.80
C VAL A 278 7.35 -18.20 -6.35
N MET A 279 6.17 -17.68 -6.02
CA MET A 279 5.81 -17.24 -4.69
C MET A 279 5.08 -18.36 -3.94
N PHE A 280 5.41 -18.57 -2.68
CA PHE A 280 4.84 -19.66 -1.89
C PHE A 280 4.45 -19.17 -0.50
N GLU A 281 3.32 -19.69 -0.02
CA GLU A 281 2.80 -19.45 1.33
C GLU A 281 2.96 -20.72 2.18
N GLY A 282 3.05 -20.52 3.50
CA GLY A 282 2.81 -21.55 4.51
C GLY A 282 1.42 -21.40 5.12
N ALA A 283 1.07 -22.23 6.09
CA ALA A 283 -0.21 -22.09 6.78
C ALA A 283 -0.31 -20.72 7.48
N THR A 284 -1.44 -20.02 7.36
CA THR A 284 -1.60 -18.67 7.94
C THR A 284 -1.44 -18.65 9.46
N LEU A 285 -1.72 -19.76 10.14
CA LEU A 285 -1.53 -19.90 11.60
C LEU A 285 -0.05 -19.99 12.02
N ASP A 286 0.89 -20.10 11.08
CA ASP A 286 2.29 -20.33 11.41
C ASP A 286 2.99 -19.12 12.02
N ILE A 287 3.74 -19.37 13.08
CA ILE A 287 4.63 -18.37 13.70
C ILE A 287 5.94 -18.26 12.90
N LEU A 288 6.54 -19.41 12.58
CA LEU A 288 7.71 -19.57 11.72
C LEU A 288 7.36 -20.63 10.67
N ALA A 289 7.82 -20.43 9.44
CA ALA A 289 7.55 -21.36 8.36
C ALA A 289 8.33 -22.66 8.58
N GLY A 290 7.73 -23.77 8.21
CA GLY A 290 8.29 -25.09 8.46
C GLY A 290 9.09 -25.72 7.32
N PHE A 291 9.05 -25.12 6.13
CA PHE A 291 9.70 -25.61 4.91
C PHE A 291 11.17 -25.92 5.13
N THR A 292 11.68 -27.03 4.57
CA THR A 292 13.11 -27.33 4.58
C THR A 292 13.87 -26.52 3.54
N ASN A 293 13.24 -26.23 2.40
CA ASN A 293 13.77 -25.39 1.34
C ASN A 293 12.65 -24.65 0.61
N VAL A 294 13.01 -23.64 -0.18
CA VAL A 294 12.09 -23.00 -1.13
C VAL A 294 11.67 -23.98 -2.24
N PRO A 295 10.54 -23.73 -2.95
CA PRO A 295 10.13 -24.54 -4.09
C PRO A 295 11.26 -24.64 -5.14
N GLY A 296 11.62 -25.86 -5.53
CA GLY A 296 12.71 -26.12 -6.49
C GLY A 296 14.13 -25.87 -5.95
N GLY A 297 14.27 -25.39 -4.71
CA GLY A 297 15.55 -25.18 -4.03
C GLY A 297 16.40 -24.01 -4.51
N ASP A 298 15.87 -23.17 -5.42
CA ASP A 298 16.54 -21.95 -5.88
C ASP A 298 15.87 -20.70 -5.31
N GLY A 299 16.50 -20.16 -4.25
CA GLY A 299 16.09 -18.93 -3.58
C GLY A 299 16.10 -17.69 -4.47
N SER A 300 16.87 -17.71 -5.58
CA SER A 300 16.92 -16.61 -6.54
C SER A 300 15.74 -16.59 -7.50
N LYS A 301 14.90 -17.64 -7.49
CA LYS A 301 13.73 -17.82 -8.36
C LYS A 301 12.42 -17.93 -7.57
N THR A 302 12.48 -17.69 -6.27
CA THR A 302 11.36 -17.86 -5.36
C THR A 302 11.21 -16.67 -4.44
N ALA A 303 10.01 -16.48 -3.88
CA ALA A 303 9.78 -15.55 -2.78
C ALA A 303 8.73 -16.09 -1.82
N HIS A 304 8.87 -15.79 -0.55
CA HIS A 304 7.93 -16.18 0.49
C HIS A 304 6.77 -15.17 0.56
N SER A 305 5.59 -15.59 0.13
CA SER A 305 4.33 -14.85 0.28
C SER A 305 3.80 -15.07 1.70
N TYR A 306 3.27 -14.03 2.35
CA TYR A 306 2.71 -14.15 3.71
C TYR A 306 1.70 -13.05 4.02
N HIS A 307 0.78 -13.35 4.93
CA HIS A 307 -0.30 -12.43 5.32
C HIS A 307 -0.13 -11.88 6.75
N PHE A 308 -0.87 -10.81 7.04
CA PHE A 308 -1.06 -10.32 8.40
C PHE A 308 -2.52 -9.95 8.68
N TYR A 309 -3.15 -10.78 9.51
CA TYR A 309 -4.41 -10.57 10.20
C TYR A 309 -4.24 -11.01 11.66
N ASN A 310 -4.79 -10.24 12.59
CA ASN A 310 -4.69 -10.58 14.02
C ASN A 310 -6.10 -10.71 14.60
N PRO A 311 -6.63 -11.94 14.79
CA PRO A 311 -6.08 -13.27 14.45
C PRO A 311 -6.01 -13.57 12.93
N PRO A 312 -5.31 -14.63 12.44
CA PRO A 312 -4.71 -15.74 13.21
C PRO A 312 -3.25 -15.55 13.61
N GLN A 313 -2.54 -14.54 13.09
CA GLN A 313 -1.15 -14.33 13.49
C GLN A 313 -1.05 -13.84 14.93
N LEU A 314 -0.09 -14.41 15.67
CA LEU A 314 0.17 -14.04 17.06
C LEU A 314 1.10 -12.81 17.14
N GLY A 315 0.66 -11.78 17.85
CA GLY A 315 1.41 -10.55 18.06
C GLY A 315 1.11 -9.47 17.03
N GLY A 316 1.90 -8.40 17.04
CA GLY A 316 1.76 -7.29 16.09
C GLY A 316 2.53 -7.51 14.79
N ILE A 317 2.22 -6.72 13.77
CA ILE A 317 2.84 -6.79 12.44
C ILE A 317 4.38 -6.79 12.46
N GLU A 318 5.03 -6.02 13.35
CA GLU A 318 6.49 -6.01 13.43
C GLU A 318 7.07 -7.36 13.86
N ALA A 319 6.35 -8.12 14.70
CA ALA A 319 6.76 -9.48 15.07
C ALA A 319 6.62 -10.44 13.90
N THR A 320 5.50 -10.37 13.17
CA THR A 320 5.25 -11.16 11.95
C THR A 320 6.33 -10.91 10.90
N ILE A 321 6.63 -9.65 10.57
CA ILE A 321 7.70 -9.30 9.62
C ILE A 321 9.06 -9.85 10.08
N LYS A 322 9.42 -9.70 11.36
CA LYS A 322 10.68 -10.25 11.88
C LYS A 322 10.76 -11.76 11.79
N ASN A 323 9.64 -12.47 11.99
CA ASN A 323 9.57 -13.91 11.82
C ASN A 323 9.77 -14.31 10.36
N ARG A 324 9.11 -13.62 9.42
CA ARG A 324 9.31 -13.83 7.98
C ARG A 324 10.73 -13.54 7.53
N ILE A 325 11.36 -12.48 8.01
CA ILE A 325 12.78 -12.21 7.74
C ILE A 325 13.68 -13.36 8.23
N LYS A 326 13.41 -13.93 9.42
CA LYS A 326 14.16 -15.11 9.90
C LYS A 326 13.98 -16.31 8.97
N ASP A 327 12.76 -16.57 8.52
CA ASP A 327 12.48 -17.65 7.56
C ASP A 327 13.18 -17.42 6.23
N ASN A 328 13.13 -16.20 5.70
CA ASN A 328 13.74 -15.85 4.42
C ASN A 328 15.27 -15.90 4.46
N ASN A 329 15.88 -15.56 5.61
CA ASN A 329 17.32 -15.76 5.83
C ASN A 329 17.68 -17.25 5.82
N ARG A 330 16.86 -18.09 6.47
CA ARG A 330 17.07 -19.55 6.54
C ARG A 330 16.87 -20.22 5.19
N LEU A 331 15.82 -19.82 4.47
CA LEU A 331 15.44 -20.34 3.15
C LEU A 331 16.22 -19.68 2.00
N LYS A 332 17.03 -18.66 2.28
CA LYS A 332 17.84 -17.89 1.30
C LYS A 332 17.00 -17.31 0.18
N THR A 333 15.93 -16.60 0.53
CA THR A 333 14.99 -15.96 -0.41
C THR A 333 14.59 -14.58 0.11
N THR A 334 13.62 -13.94 -0.52
CA THR A 334 12.94 -12.72 -0.05
C THR A 334 11.52 -13.01 0.42
N GLY A 335 10.82 -12.02 0.95
CA GLY A 335 9.40 -12.13 1.29
C GLY A 335 8.59 -10.90 0.91
N MET A 336 7.28 -11.10 0.81
CA MET A 336 6.30 -10.05 0.53
C MET A 336 5.06 -10.24 1.40
N LEU A 337 4.57 -9.15 1.98
CA LEU A 337 3.30 -9.11 2.71
C LEU A 337 2.15 -9.01 1.71
N THR A 338 1.64 -10.14 1.24
CA THR A 338 0.69 -10.21 0.13
C THR A 338 -0.76 -9.91 0.53
N GLU A 339 -1.07 -9.97 1.83
CA GLU A 339 -2.35 -9.49 2.34
C GLU A 339 -2.25 -8.91 3.75
N PHE A 340 -3.00 -7.83 3.95
CA PHE A 340 -3.33 -7.28 5.24
C PHE A 340 -4.57 -6.38 5.10
N MET A 341 -5.18 -6.06 6.22
CA MET A 341 -6.40 -5.27 6.27
C MET A 341 -6.22 -3.79 5.88
N LEU A 342 -7.03 -3.30 4.93
CA LEU A 342 -7.17 -1.87 4.58
C LEU A 342 -8.62 -1.51 4.19
N TRP A 343 -9.54 -1.54 5.15
CA TRP A 343 -10.96 -1.16 4.91
C TRP A 343 -11.64 -0.41 6.06
N GLU A 344 -11.04 -0.41 7.26
CA GLU A 344 -11.63 0.30 8.40
C GLU A 344 -11.35 1.81 8.36
N GLN A 345 -12.42 2.59 8.51
CA GLN A 345 -12.38 4.06 8.47
C GLN A 345 -12.40 4.71 9.87
N THR A 346 -12.41 3.89 10.93
CA THR A 346 -12.29 4.37 12.30
C THR A 346 -10.88 4.90 12.55
N GLU A 347 -10.70 5.80 13.52
CA GLU A 347 -9.36 6.29 13.88
C GLU A 347 -8.41 5.14 14.23
N SER A 348 -8.90 4.11 14.95
CA SER A 348 -8.12 2.93 15.31
C SER A 348 -7.77 2.05 14.10
N GLY A 349 -8.72 1.84 13.18
CA GLY A 349 -8.50 1.02 11.99
C GLY A 349 -7.52 1.66 11.00
N LEU A 350 -7.64 2.98 10.80
CA LEU A 350 -6.68 3.76 10.01
C LEU A 350 -5.28 3.73 10.66
N ALA A 351 -5.20 3.87 11.99
CA ALA A 351 -3.93 3.79 12.71
C ALA A 351 -3.28 2.39 12.57
N SER A 352 -4.09 1.32 12.64
CA SER A 352 -3.63 -0.06 12.45
C SER A 352 -3.08 -0.28 11.04
N SER A 353 -3.85 0.12 10.01
CA SER A 353 -3.44 -0.01 8.60
C SER A 353 -2.17 0.80 8.31
N LEU A 354 -2.07 2.01 8.88
CA LEU A 354 -0.89 2.85 8.76
C LEU A 354 0.32 2.26 9.48
N GLU A 355 0.13 1.60 10.62
CA GLU A 355 1.20 0.88 11.30
C GLU A 355 1.74 -0.23 10.40
N VAL A 356 0.88 -1.01 9.73
CA VAL A 356 1.31 -2.09 8.84
C VAL A 356 2.24 -1.59 7.75
N VAL A 357 1.82 -0.60 6.95
CA VAL A 357 2.64 -0.07 5.86
C VAL A 357 3.93 0.60 6.36
N ARG A 358 3.90 1.27 7.53
CA ARG A 358 5.11 1.83 8.14
C ARG A 358 6.11 0.76 8.55
N LYS A 359 5.65 -0.37 9.11
CA LYS A 359 6.54 -1.47 9.46
C LYS A 359 7.05 -2.19 8.22
N ALA A 360 6.23 -2.34 7.18
CA ALA A 360 6.67 -2.88 5.90
C ALA A 360 7.79 -2.01 5.29
N ASP A 361 7.59 -0.68 5.22
CA ASP A 361 8.59 0.29 4.76
C ASP A 361 9.91 0.19 5.57
N LYS A 362 9.81 0.15 6.91
CA LYS A 362 10.96 0.05 7.83
C LYS A 362 11.84 -1.16 7.54
N TYR A 363 11.25 -2.25 7.08
CA TYR A 363 11.93 -3.52 6.81
C TYR A 363 12.09 -3.83 5.32
N LEU A 364 11.84 -2.84 4.45
CA LEU A 364 11.88 -3.01 2.98
C LEU A 364 11.03 -4.19 2.49
N GLN A 365 9.92 -4.48 3.17
CA GLN A 365 8.99 -5.52 2.73
C GLN A 365 8.00 -4.88 1.76
N SER A 366 7.92 -5.45 0.56
CA SER A 366 6.86 -5.11 -0.38
C SER A 366 5.52 -5.62 0.14
N TRP A 367 4.41 -5.01 -0.30
CA TRP A 367 3.09 -5.35 0.23
C TRP A 367 1.95 -5.16 -0.75
N THR A 368 0.88 -5.94 -0.57
CA THR A 368 -0.42 -5.74 -1.20
C THR A 368 -1.53 -5.72 -0.14
N SER A 369 -2.34 -4.66 -0.12
CA SER A 369 -3.47 -4.54 0.79
C SER A 369 -4.68 -5.35 0.33
N TRP A 370 -5.48 -5.85 1.26
CA TRP A 370 -6.78 -6.44 0.97
C TRP A 370 -7.88 -5.40 1.23
N ALA A 371 -8.70 -4.99 0.26
CA ALA A 371 -8.57 -5.19 -1.19
C ALA A 371 -9.10 -3.95 -1.95
N TYR A 372 -8.86 -3.87 -3.26
CA TYR A 372 -9.27 -2.72 -4.09
C TYR A 372 -10.75 -2.38 -3.96
N GLU A 373 -11.63 -3.39 -3.94
CA GLU A 373 -13.07 -3.19 -3.74
C GLU A 373 -13.44 -2.54 -2.41
N GLU A 374 -12.65 -2.75 -1.36
CA GLU A 374 -12.94 -2.23 -0.01
C GLU A 374 -12.62 -0.74 0.13
N LEU A 375 -11.99 -0.15 -0.89
CA LEU A 375 -11.78 1.29 -0.98
C LEU A 375 -13.06 2.04 -1.36
N PHE A 376 -14.12 1.34 -1.78
CA PHE A 376 -15.39 1.92 -2.22
C PHE A 376 -16.53 1.60 -1.23
N LEU A 377 -17.66 2.29 -1.36
CA LEU A 377 -18.89 1.88 -0.67
C LEU A 377 -19.35 0.53 -1.20
N PRO A 378 -19.95 -0.32 -0.35
CA PRO A 378 -20.60 -1.53 -0.79
C PRO A 378 -21.60 -1.24 -1.90
N THR A 379 -21.38 -1.84 -3.06
CA THR A 379 -22.40 -1.87 -4.12
C THR A 379 -23.29 -3.08 -3.90
N ALA A 380 -24.59 -2.96 -4.23
CA ALA A 380 -25.51 -4.08 -4.11
C ALA A 380 -24.99 -5.31 -4.89
N GLY A 381 -24.90 -6.46 -4.23
CA GLY A 381 -24.42 -7.72 -4.82
C GLY A 381 -22.90 -7.92 -4.83
N ALA A 382 -22.13 -7.10 -4.11
CA ALA A 382 -20.73 -7.39 -3.83
C ALA A 382 -20.59 -8.40 -2.69
N ASP A 383 -19.71 -9.40 -2.88
CA ASP A 383 -19.31 -10.32 -1.82
C ASP A 383 -18.34 -9.62 -0.87
N HIS A 384 -18.90 -8.92 0.10
CA HIS A 384 -18.10 -8.36 1.18
C HIS A 384 -17.76 -9.47 2.17
N TRP A 385 -16.48 -9.82 2.21
CA TRP A 385 -15.89 -10.56 3.32
C TRP A 385 -15.02 -9.59 4.16
N GLY A 386 -15.65 -8.49 4.56
CA GLY A 386 -15.36 -7.71 5.75
C GLY A 386 -16.60 -7.73 6.64
N PRO A 387 -16.59 -7.20 7.87
CA PRO A 387 -17.81 -7.11 8.67
C PRO A 387 -18.92 -6.47 7.83
N ALA A 388 -19.96 -7.25 7.54
CA ALA A 388 -21.19 -6.79 6.89
C ALA A 388 -21.88 -5.79 7.82
N ALA A 389 -21.38 -4.56 7.91
CA ALA A 389 -21.93 -3.53 8.76
C ALA A 389 -21.37 -2.14 8.39
N PHE A 390 -21.59 -1.71 7.15
CA PHE A 390 -21.95 -0.30 6.96
C PHE A 390 -23.35 -0.12 7.58
N GLY A 391 -23.38 0.00 8.91
CA GLY A 391 -24.59 0.09 9.70
C GLY A 391 -25.18 -1.27 10.12
N THR A 392 -25.30 -1.43 11.43
CA THR A 392 -26.10 -2.43 12.18
C THR A 392 -25.49 -3.81 12.46
N LYS A 393 -24.74 -3.88 13.58
CA LYS A 393 -24.39 -5.07 14.43
C LYS A 393 -23.46 -6.11 13.75
N SER A 394 -22.43 -6.68 14.35
CA SER A 394 -21.89 -6.67 15.72
C SER A 394 -20.51 -7.33 15.72
N TRP A 395 -19.50 -6.67 16.29
CA TRP A 395 -18.49 -7.33 17.15
C TRP A 395 -18.24 -6.38 18.32
N GLY A 396 -18.42 -6.90 19.53
CA GLY A 396 -18.53 -6.10 20.74
C GLY A 396 -17.19 -5.52 21.19
N THR A 397 -17.05 -4.19 21.07
CA THR A 397 -16.39 -3.35 22.08
C THR A 397 -16.97 -1.94 21.99
N SER A 398 -17.40 -1.42 23.13
CA SER A 398 -17.83 -0.04 23.35
C SER A 398 -16.69 0.95 23.08
N GLY A 399 -16.83 1.82 22.07
CA GLY A 399 -15.93 2.95 21.88
C GLY A 399 -16.12 3.67 20.55
N SER A 400 -16.46 4.96 20.61
CA SER A 400 -16.45 5.98 19.53
C SER A 400 -17.27 5.74 18.25
N GLY A 401 -18.52 6.23 18.29
CA GLY A 401 -19.15 7.13 17.30
C GLY A 401 -19.25 6.74 15.81
N PRO A 402 -20.44 6.82 15.18
CA PRO A 402 -20.55 6.72 13.72
C PRO A 402 -19.81 7.89 13.05
N VAL A 403 -19.07 7.57 11.98
CA VAL A 403 -18.52 8.55 11.03
C VAL A 403 -19.66 9.45 10.54
N ALA A 404 -19.42 10.76 10.50
CA ALA A 404 -20.43 11.74 10.09
C ALA A 404 -21.00 11.38 8.70
N PRO A 405 -22.32 11.54 8.46
CA PRO A 405 -22.89 11.31 7.15
C PRO A 405 -22.24 12.24 6.11
N LEU A 406 -21.91 11.68 4.94
CA LEU A 406 -21.33 12.42 3.83
C LEU A 406 -22.27 13.56 3.39
N PRO A 407 -21.72 14.69 2.91
CA PRO A 407 -22.54 15.78 2.36
C PRO A 407 -23.46 15.29 1.23
N ALA A 408 -24.68 15.82 1.18
CA ALA A 408 -25.60 15.55 0.07
C ALA A 408 -24.95 15.97 -1.27
N GLY A 409 -24.88 15.04 -2.23
CA GLY A 409 -24.20 15.23 -3.52
C GLY A 409 -22.77 14.68 -3.61
N SER A 410 -22.27 14.02 -2.55
CA SER A 410 -20.97 13.34 -2.56
C SER A 410 -20.97 12.10 -3.46
N THR A 411 -20.02 12.02 -4.39
CA THR A 411 -19.70 10.80 -5.17
C THR A 411 -18.64 9.92 -4.47
N ILE A 412 -18.13 10.35 -3.31
CA ILE A 412 -17.10 9.65 -2.53
C ILE A 412 -17.64 8.29 -2.08
N GLY A 413 -16.89 7.25 -2.38
CA GLY A 413 -17.26 5.85 -2.18
C GLY A 413 -18.19 5.28 -3.25
N ILE A 414 -18.83 6.10 -4.09
CA ILE A 414 -19.74 5.63 -5.15
C ILE A 414 -19.03 5.53 -6.49
N THR A 415 -18.15 6.47 -6.83
CA THR A 415 -17.31 6.41 -8.04
C THR A 415 -15.83 6.53 -7.74
N GLU A 416 -15.48 7.07 -6.57
CA GLU A 416 -14.09 7.32 -6.15
C GLU A 416 -13.80 6.62 -4.82
N PRO A 417 -12.54 6.21 -4.56
CA PRO A 417 -12.14 5.66 -3.28
C PRO A 417 -12.41 6.57 -2.08
N PHE A 418 -12.56 5.99 -0.89
CA PHE A 418 -12.52 6.75 0.36
C PHE A 418 -11.15 7.44 0.53
N PRO A 419 -11.09 8.79 0.60
CA PRO A 419 -9.83 9.51 0.64
C PRO A 419 -8.91 9.11 1.80
N VAL A 420 -9.50 8.77 2.95
CA VAL A 420 -8.77 8.38 4.17
C VAL A 420 -8.08 7.02 4.03
N LEU A 421 -8.58 6.12 3.18
CA LEU A 421 -7.94 4.84 2.87
C LEU A 421 -6.97 4.99 1.71
N ALA A 422 -7.38 5.70 0.64
CA ALA A 422 -6.56 5.94 -0.54
C ALA A 422 -5.22 6.62 -0.20
N ILE A 423 -5.20 7.53 0.78
CA ILE A 423 -3.95 8.19 1.19
C ILE A 423 -2.95 7.26 1.89
N ILE A 424 -3.42 6.19 2.54
CA ILE A 424 -2.53 5.16 3.12
C ILE A 424 -1.79 4.43 2.00
N GLN A 425 -2.45 4.25 0.85
CA GLN A 425 -1.87 3.68 -0.36
C GLN A 425 -0.93 4.66 -1.09
N ALA A 426 -1.33 5.94 -1.18
CA ALA A 426 -0.68 7.02 -1.96
C ALA A 426 0.68 7.52 -1.42
N ARG A 427 1.48 6.64 -0.80
CA ARG A 427 2.78 6.96 -0.21
C ARG A 427 3.80 7.22 -1.30
N THR A 428 4.82 8.00 -0.97
CA THR A 428 6.01 8.11 -1.83
C THR A 428 7.00 7.03 -1.48
N TYR A 429 7.52 6.33 -2.49
CA TYR A 429 8.50 5.26 -2.30
C TYR A 429 9.35 5.04 -3.55
N ALA A 430 10.57 4.54 -3.36
CA ALA A 430 11.43 4.10 -4.44
C ALA A 430 10.91 2.76 -5.00
N GLU A 431 10.34 2.77 -6.20
CA GLU A 431 9.95 1.55 -6.90
C GLU A 431 11.16 0.82 -7.50
N ALA A 432 12.26 1.56 -7.76
CA ALA A 432 13.51 1.00 -8.23
C ALA A 432 14.73 1.80 -7.74
N THR A 433 15.80 1.12 -7.29
CA THR A 433 17.11 1.77 -7.07
C THR A 433 18.18 1.14 -7.97
N ALA A 434 19.04 1.99 -8.56
CA ALA A 434 20.19 1.56 -9.37
C ALA A 434 21.33 1.04 -8.47
N GLY A 435 21.04 -0.02 -7.72
CA GLY A 435 21.89 -0.61 -6.70
C GLY A 435 21.07 -1.12 -5.51
N THR A 436 21.71 -1.73 -4.52
CA THR A 436 21.02 -2.40 -3.40
C THR A 436 20.42 -1.41 -2.41
N THR A 437 19.09 -1.37 -2.27
CA THR A 437 18.40 -0.50 -1.30
C THR A 437 18.80 -0.85 0.13
N LYS A 438 18.98 0.16 0.98
CA LYS A 438 19.39 0.01 2.40
C LYS A 438 18.36 0.55 3.37
N SER A 439 17.66 1.62 3.02
CA SER A 439 16.56 2.15 3.82
C SER A 439 15.52 2.86 2.97
N SER A 440 14.29 2.90 3.47
CA SER A 440 13.15 3.63 2.92
C SER A 440 12.39 4.26 4.10
N HIS A 441 12.04 5.53 4.01
CA HIS A 441 11.27 6.22 5.04
C HIS A 441 10.37 7.29 4.44
N PHE A 442 9.07 7.16 4.68
CA PHE A 442 8.06 8.15 4.31
C PHE A 442 7.45 8.79 5.57
N GLU A 443 7.40 10.11 5.61
CA GLU A 443 6.79 10.89 6.69
C GLU A 443 5.38 11.33 6.31
N ASP A 444 4.37 10.64 6.86
CA ASP A 444 2.96 10.77 6.48
C ASP A 444 2.38 12.18 6.64
N ALA A 445 2.90 12.94 7.61
CA ALA A 445 2.41 14.28 7.89
C ALA A 445 2.88 15.30 6.85
N THR A 446 4.10 15.13 6.34
CA THR A 446 4.76 16.14 5.49
C THR A 446 4.88 15.71 4.03
N GLY A 447 4.74 14.42 3.74
CA GLY A 447 5.08 13.86 2.44
C GLY A 447 6.60 13.80 2.18
N LYS A 448 7.47 14.03 3.16
CA LYS A 448 8.91 13.87 2.93
C LYS A 448 9.25 12.39 2.82
N TYR A 449 10.14 12.09 1.89
CA TYR A 449 10.62 10.75 1.62
C TYR A 449 12.14 10.72 1.62
N TRP A 450 12.71 9.62 2.12
CA TRP A 450 14.13 9.32 2.07
C TRP A 450 14.33 7.88 1.64
N VAL A 451 15.29 7.68 0.74
CA VAL A 451 15.76 6.36 0.33
C VAL A 451 17.28 6.38 0.30
N SER A 452 17.89 5.31 0.81
CA SER A 452 19.33 5.08 0.65
C SER A 452 19.59 3.74 -0.02
N TRP A 453 20.68 3.66 -0.78
CA TRP A 453 21.10 2.44 -1.44
C TRP A 453 22.62 2.44 -1.64
N THR A 454 23.18 1.24 -1.83
CA THR A 454 24.57 1.06 -2.23
C THR A 454 24.68 1.26 -3.73
N VAL A 455 25.57 2.16 -4.16
CA VAL A 455 25.75 2.53 -5.57
C VAL A 455 26.28 1.37 -6.40
N ASP A 456 25.67 1.17 -7.57
CA ASP A 456 26.18 0.33 -8.65
C ASP A 456 26.00 1.05 -9.99
N THR A 457 27.08 1.67 -10.47
CA THR A 457 27.12 2.39 -11.74
C THR A 457 27.14 1.48 -12.97
N SER A 458 27.19 0.15 -12.81
CA SER A 458 26.98 -0.75 -13.95
C SER A 458 25.51 -0.79 -14.39
N ILE A 459 24.59 -0.40 -13.51
CA ILE A 459 23.18 -0.23 -13.82
C ILE A 459 22.97 1.13 -14.49
N THR A 460 22.74 1.12 -15.79
CA THR A 460 22.53 2.35 -16.59
C THR A 460 21.09 2.85 -16.58
N ALA A 461 20.15 1.98 -16.21
CA ALA A 461 18.76 2.35 -16.03
C ALA A 461 18.60 3.30 -14.82
N PRO A 462 17.70 4.29 -14.89
CA PRO A 462 17.46 5.19 -13.77
C PRO A 462 16.83 4.42 -12.59
N GLY A 463 17.17 4.85 -11.38
CA GLY A 463 16.31 4.59 -10.23
C GLY A 463 14.98 5.33 -10.41
N LEU A 464 13.92 4.82 -9.81
CA LEU A 464 12.56 5.33 -9.98
C LEU A 464 11.92 5.54 -8.60
N VAL A 465 11.34 6.71 -8.39
CA VAL A 465 10.59 7.04 -7.17
C VAL A 465 9.18 7.46 -7.55
N ARG A 466 8.19 6.74 -7.02
CA ARG A 466 6.78 7.11 -7.15
C ARG A 466 6.44 8.18 -6.13
N ILE A 467 5.85 9.27 -6.61
CA ILE A 467 5.36 10.42 -5.83
C ILE A 467 3.85 10.54 -6.02
N ALA A 468 3.14 11.09 -5.03
CA ALA A 468 1.70 11.33 -5.14
C ALA A 468 1.42 12.85 -5.17
N PRO A 469 1.47 13.51 -6.35
CA PRO A 469 1.38 14.96 -6.46
C PRO A 469 0.12 15.54 -5.83
N ASN A 470 -1.02 14.91 -6.09
CA ASN A 470 -2.32 15.38 -5.60
C ASN A 470 -2.48 15.26 -4.08
N TRP A 471 -1.71 14.40 -3.43
CA TRP A 471 -1.82 14.13 -2.00
C TRP A 471 -0.76 14.87 -1.17
N PHE A 472 0.47 14.95 -1.69
CA PHE A 472 1.63 15.41 -0.93
C PHE A 472 2.46 16.50 -1.62
N TYR A 473 2.34 16.68 -2.93
CA TYR A 473 3.19 17.60 -3.69
C TYR A 473 2.42 18.52 -4.66
N PRO A 474 1.36 19.22 -4.21
CA PRO A 474 0.54 20.05 -5.09
C PRO A 474 1.30 21.26 -5.66
N ASP A 475 2.44 21.64 -5.05
CA ASP A 475 3.32 22.70 -5.53
C ASP A 475 4.60 22.14 -6.19
N GLY A 476 4.65 20.85 -6.48
CA GLY A 476 5.82 20.14 -6.97
C GLY A 476 6.75 19.63 -5.86
N ILE A 477 7.88 19.06 -6.30
CA ILE A 477 8.88 18.43 -5.44
C ILE A 477 10.22 19.17 -5.51
N ARG A 478 11.06 18.93 -4.49
CA ARG A 478 12.51 19.12 -4.55
C ARG A 478 13.20 17.81 -4.25
N VAL A 479 14.32 17.57 -4.93
CA VAL A 479 15.16 16.38 -4.73
C VAL A 479 16.49 16.80 -4.11
N LEU A 480 16.80 16.25 -2.95
CA LEU A 480 18.08 16.45 -2.25
C LEU A 480 18.88 15.15 -2.33
N THR A 481 20.20 15.25 -2.43
CA THR A 481 21.09 14.09 -2.58
C THR A 481 22.26 14.21 -1.62
N ASP A 482 22.69 13.07 -1.09
CA ASP A 482 23.90 12.95 -0.27
C ASP A 482 24.78 11.79 -0.81
N PRO A 483 25.98 12.08 -1.33
CA PRO A 483 26.58 13.42 -1.49
C PRO A 483 25.85 14.29 -2.55
N PRO A 484 25.89 15.63 -2.43
CA PRO A 484 25.27 16.52 -3.40
C PRO A 484 25.82 16.34 -4.81
N GLY A 485 24.93 16.39 -5.82
CA GLY A 485 25.29 16.35 -7.24
C GLY A 485 25.59 14.94 -7.78
N LEU A 486 25.53 13.91 -6.94
CA LEU A 486 25.70 12.52 -7.36
C LEU A 486 24.59 12.04 -8.31
N LEU A 487 23.37 12.54 -8.14
CA LEU A 487 22.21 12.16 -8.93
C LEU A 487 21.61 13.38 -9.62
N ALA A 488 21.32 13.22 -10.90
CA ALA A 488 20.40 14.08 -11.63
C ALA A 488 18.99 13.49 -11.53
N HIS A 489 17.97 14.34 -11.58
CA HIS A 489 16.58 13.89 -11.59
C HIS A 489 15.79 14.50 -12.75
N THR A 490 14.82 13.74 -13.24
CA THR A 490 13.82 14.17 -14.24
C THR A 490 12.46 13.57 -13.88
N MET A 491 11.37 14.17 -14.37
CA MET A 491 10.05 13.55 -14.29
C MET A 491 9.86 12.61 -15.50
N GLU A 492 9.51 11.35 -15.25
CA GLU A 492 9.10 10.41 -16.31
C GLU A 492 7.61 10.52 -16.61
N SER A 493 6.82 10.67 -15.56
CA SER A 493 5.40 11.00 -15.61
C SER A 493 5.08 11.96 -14.47
N GLU A 494 3.82 12.38 -14.35
CA GLU A 494 3.37 13.18 -13.21
C GLU A 494 3.67 12.53 -11.85
N ASN A 495 3.68 11.19 -11.77
CA ASN A 495 3.81 10.44 -10.52
C ASN A 495 5.15 9.69 -10.38
N VAL A 496 6.08 9.81 -11.34
CA VAL A 496 7.35 9.06 -11.33
C VAL A 496 8.55 9.97 -11.58
N VAL A 497 9.50 9.93 -10.64
CA VAL A 497 10.78 10.64 -10.70
C VAL A 497 11.89 9.66 -11.06
N GLN A 498 12.64 9.96 -12.11
CA GLN A 498 13.87 9.23 -12.46
C GLN A 498 15.06 9.83 -11.71
N LEU A 499 15.92 8.97 -11.16
CA LEU A 499 17.19 9.31 -10.55
C LEU A 499 18.33 8.66 -11.35
N ARG A 500 19.19 9.47 -11.96
CA ARG A 500 20.31 9.00 -12.79
C ARG A 500 21.63 9.39 -12.16
N TYR A 501 22.59 8.47 -12.16
CA TYR A 501 23.96 8.79 -11.80
C TYR A 501 24.56 9.85 -12.72
N THR A 502 25.21 10.84 -12.12
CA THR A 502 26.04 11.81 -12.86
C THR A 502 27.46 11.31 -12.95
N ASP A 503 28.33 12.06 -13.64
CA ASP A 503 29.77 11.79 -13.64
C ASP A 503 30.39 11.77 -12.22
N ALA A 504 29.77 12.44 -11.24
CA ALA A 504 30.23 12.43 -9.86
C ALA A 504 30.09 11.05 -9.19
N ALA A 505 29.29 10.14 -9.76
CA ALA A 505 29.16 8.77 -9.27
C ALA A 505 30.34 7.86 -9.66
N LYS A 506 31.21 8.29 -10.59
CA LYS A 506 32.39 7.52 -10.97
C LYS A 506 33.28 7.25 -9.74
N GLY A 507 33.58 5.98 -9.51
CA GLY A 507 34.37 5.54 -8.36
C GLY A 507 33.61 5.47 -7.02
N GLN A 508 32.28 5.66 -7.01
CA GLN A 508 31.45 5.57 -5.80
C GLN A 508 30.80 4.18 -5.60
N ASN A 509 31.06 3.20 -6.47
CA ASN A 509 30.50 1.85 -6.34
C ASN A 509 30.77 1.25 -4.96
N GLY A 510 29.75 0.62 -4.38
CA GLY A 510 29.82 0.05 -3.03
C GLY A 510 29.59 1.06 -1.90
N ARG A 511 29.54 2.38 -2.18
CA ARG A 511 29.20 3.40 -1.18
C ARG A 511 27.68 3.52 -1.01
N THR A 512 27.22 3.70 0.22
CA THR A 512 25.82 4.07 0.49
C THR A 512 25.61 5.55 0.23
N VAL A 513 24.55 5.86 -0.53
CA VAL A 513 24.13 7.22 -0.88
C VAL A 513 22.65 7.38 -0.56
N MET A 514 22.18 8.61 -0.50
CA MET A 514 20.78 8.91 -0.14
C MET A 514 20.18 9.93 -1.11
N ALA A 515 18.90 9.73 -1.44
CA ALA A 515 18.06 10.75 -2.03
C ALA A 515 16.88 11.05 -1.09
N SER A 516 16.48 12.32 -1.05
CA SER A 516 15.28 12.76 -0.36
C SER A 516 14.38 13.53 -1.31
N LEU A 517 13.12 13.10 -1.40
CA LEU A 517 12.08 13.78 -2.14
C LEU A 517 11.19 14.50 -1.13
N GLN A 518 11.03 15.81 -1.31
CA GLN A 518 10.30 16.64 -0.35
C GLN A 518 9.34 17.57 -1.09
N PRO A 519 8.29 18.09 -0.42
CA PRO A 519 7.53 19.20 -0.96
C PRO A 519 8.46 20.35 -1.37
N PHE A 520 8.14 20.98 -2.51
CA PHE A 520 8.95 22.06 -3.07
C PHE A 520 9.20 23.18 -2.05
N TYR A 521 8.13 23.63 -1.39
CA TYR A 521 8.20 24.58 -0.29
C TYR A 521 8.54 23.89 1.04
N PRO A 522 9.34 24.53 1.91
CA PRO A 522 9.62 24.00 3.23
C PRO A 522 8.33 23.71 3.99
N THR A 523 8.20 22.46 4.41
CA THR A 523 6.97 21.90 4.96
C THR A 523 7.29 21.07 6.19
N GLY A 524 6.52 21.22 7.27
CA GLY A 524 6.73 20.49 8.52
C GLY A 524 6.07 21.16 9.72
N ALA A 525 6.33 20.61 10.90
CA ALA A 525 5.86 21.20 12.14
C ALA A 525 6.64 22.48 12.50
N ILE A 526 5.94 23.47 13.08
CA ILE A 526 6.55 24.61 13.75
C ILE A 526 6.62 24.28 15.23
N THR A 527 7.82 24.11 15.78
CA THR A 527 8.02 23.63 17.15
C THR A 527 8.54 24.72 18.08
N ASN A 528 8.17 24.65 19.36
CA ASN A 528 8.70 25.54 20.40
C ASN A 528 9.57 24.74 21.38
N GLY A 529 10.83 25.16 21.54
CA GLY A 529 11.85 24.43 22.30
C GLY A 529 11.87 24.70 23.82
N VAL A 530 10.84 25.33 24.38
CA VAL A 530 10.82 25.79 25.79
C VAL A 530 10.56 24.66 26.78
N VAL A 531 10.14 23.48 26.32
CA VAL A 531 9.81 22.32 27.16
C VAL A 531 10.56 21.10 26.61
N PRO A 532 11.05 20.19 27.47
CA PRO A 532 11.50 18.85 27.05
C PRO A 532 10.42 18.04 26.28
N ALA A 533 9.17 18.50 26.26
CA ALA A 533 8.00 17.79 25.77
C ALA A 533 7.53 18.19 24.35
N GLY A 534 8.34 18.91 23.56
CA GLY A 534 8.10 19.14 22.12
C GLY A 534 6.68 19.63 21.76
N LYS A 535 6.46 20.95 21.77
CA LYS A 535 5.15 21.54 21.41
C LYS A 535 5.15 22.08 20.00
N CYS A 536 4.01 21.93 19.33
CA CYS A 536 3.77 22.27 17.94
C CYS A 536 2.65 23.32 17.83
N VAL A 537 2.76 24.16 16.81
CA VAL A 537 1.66 25.01 16.32
C VAL A 537 0.61 24.11 15.67
N GLU A 538 -0.64 24.20 16.11
CA GLU A 538 -1.75 23.35 15.66
C GLU A 538 -3.00 24.17 15.33
N VAL A 539 -3.73 23.78 14.27
CA VAL A 539 -5.11 24.24 14.05
C VAL A 539 -6.04 23.46 14.98
N GLU A 540 -6.71 24.17 15.90
CA GLU A 540 -7.53 23.57 16.96
C GLU A 540 -8.58 22.61 16.37
N LYS A 541 -8.55 21.35 16.83
CA LYS A 541 -9.45 20.26 16.40
C LYS A 541 -9.41 19.95 14.88
N GLY A 542 -8.42 20.48 14.16
CA GLY A 542 -8.37 20.34 12.69
C GLY A 542 -9.50 21.09 11.98
N SER A 543 -10.15 22.06 12.62
CA SER A 543 -11.22 22.83 11.97
C SER A 543 -10.61 23.80 10.96
N VAL A 544 -10.78 23.57 9.67
CA VAL A 544 -10.24 24.43 8.60
C VAL A 544 -11.34 25.36 8.06
N SER A 545 -11.55 26.47 8.77
CA SER A 545 -12.50 27.53 8.40
C SER A 545 -11.94 28.91 8.74
N PRO A 546 -12.50 30.00 8.19
CA PRO A 546 -12.10 31.35 8.58
C PRO A 546 -12.23 31.54 10.10
N TYR A 547 -11.25 32.24 10.69
CA TYR A 547 -11.13 32.48 12.13
C TYR A 547 -10.83 31.25 12.98
N SER A 548 -10.50 30.11 12.36
CA SER A 548 -10.13 28.92 13.13
C SER A 548 -8.95 29.19 14.05
N PRO A 549 -9.04 28.81 15.33
CA PRO A 549 -7.99 29.04 16.29
C PRO A 549 -6.70 28.30 15.97
N VAL A 550 -5.58 28.98 16.20
CA VAL A 550 -4.26 28.34 16.25
C VAL A 550 -3.80 28.27 17.69
N ILE A 551 -3.41 27.06 18.10
CA ILE A 551 -3.08 26.71 19.48
C ILE A 551 -1.72 26.03 19.55
N LEU A 552 -1.24 25.90 20.79
CA LEU A 552 -0.13 25.04 21.14
C LEU A 552 -0.65 23.64 21.50
N ARG A 553 -0.04 22.60 20.95
CA ARG A 553 -0.31 21.21 21.34
C ARG A 553 0.95 20.35 21.30
N THR A 554 0.94 19.24 22.03
CA THR A 554 1.97 18.19 21.94
C THR A 554 2.16 17.79 20.48
N CYS A 555 3.41 17.79 20.02
CA CYS A 555 3.75 17.40 18.67
C CYS A 555 3.33 15.95 18.39
N ALA A 556 2.67 15.75 17.24
CA ALA A 556 2.31 14.46 16.71
C ALA A 556 2.44 14.51 15.17
N SER A 557 2.63 13.35 14.53
CA SER A 557 2.65 13.26 13.07
C SER A 557 1.22 13.40 12.51
N ARG A 558 0.69 14.64 12.50
CA ARG A 558 -0.68 14.97 12.08
C ARG A 558 -0.68 16.11 11.07
N TRP A 559 -1.61 16.04 10.13
CA TRP A 559 -1.75 17.05 9.07
C TRP A 559 -2.04 18.45 9.63
N ASN A 560 -2.85 18.55 10.69
CA ASN A 560 -3.26 19.83 11.30
C ASN A 560 -2.16 20.51 12.14
N GLN A 561 -0.98 19.89 12.24
CA GLN A 561 0.24 20.46 12.80
C GLN A 561 1.32 20.74 11.73
N THR A 562 0.99 20.52 10.45
CA THR A 562 1.95 20.62 9.36
C THR A 562 1.74 21.91 8.58
N TRP A 563 2.79 22.72 8.52
CA TRP A 563 2.78 24.06 7.95
C TRP A 563 3.73 24.14 6.75
N LYS A 564 3.32 24.90 5.75
CA LYS A 564 4.05 25.15 4.51
C LYS A 564 4.37 26.64 4.40
N PHE A 565 5.61 26.97 4.07
CA PHE A 565 6.05 28.35 3.93
C PHE A 565 6.20 28.71 2.45
N ARG A 566 5.34 29.60 1.97
CA ARG A 566 5.26 29.97 0.56
C ARG A 566 5.13 31.48 0.43
N ASP A 567 6.08 32.11 -0.26
CA ASP A 567 6.06 33.54 -0.58
C ASP A 567 5.76 34.43 0.64
N GLY A 568 6.45 34.14 1.76
CA GLY A 568 6.30 34.84 3.04
C GLY A 568 5.03 34.50 3.83
N ALA A 569 4.10 33.72 3.28
CA ALA A 569 2.93 33.21 4.00
C ALA A 569 3.23 31.87 4.69
N ILE A 570 2.59 31.65 5.84
CA ILE A 570 2.57 30.35 6.54
C ILE A 570 1.19 29.74 6.28
N GLN A 571 1.15 28.63 5.56
CA GLN A 571 -0.07 27.95 5.13
C GLN A 571 -0.23 26.64 5.87
N ILE A 572 -1.47 26.20 6.11
CA ILE A 572 -1.69 24.78 6.44
C ILE A 572 -1.27 23.95 5.22
N ALA A 573 -0.38 22.97 5.41
CA ALA A 573 0.26 22.29 4.29
C ALA A 573 -0.70 21.35 3.56
N PHE A 574 -1.53 20.64 4.33
CA PHE A 574 -2.48 19.64 3.88
C PHE A 574 -3.75 19.82 4.69
N ASP A 575 -4.76 20.50 4.15
CA ASP A 575 -6.11 20.42 4.75
C ASP A 575 -6.82 19.13 4.32
N GLU A 576 -8.04 18.90 4.80
CA GLU A 576 -8.84 17.72 4.42
C GLU A 576 -9.06 17.58 2.91
N SER A 577 -9.03 18.70 2.17
CA SER A 577 -9.17 18.73 0.71
C SER A 577 -7.85 18.61 -0.06
N ARG A 578 -6.71 18.61 0.65
CA ARG A 578 -5.33 18.52 0.11
C ARG A 578 -4.98 19.59 -0.93
N ALA A 579 -5.79 20.65 -1.04
CA ALA A 579 -5.56 21.75 -1.97
C ALA A 579 -4.52 22.73 -1.41
N THR A 580 -3.68 23.28 -2.29
CA THR A 580 -2.68 24.30 -1.94
C THR A 580 -3.30 25.70 -1.81
N GLY A 581 -2.71 26.55 -0.96
CA GLY A 581 -3.01 27.98 -0.94
C GLY A 581 -4.38 28.40 -0.40
N LYS A 582 -5.13 27.49 0.22
CA LYS A 582 -6.47 27.84 0.73
C LYS A 582 -6.43 28.70 2.00
N TYR A 583 -5.61 28.31 2.97
CA TYR A 583 -5.65 28.89 4.30
C TYR A 583 -4.26 29.26 4.84
N CYS A 584 -4.17 30.49 5.35
CA CYS A 584 -2.97 31.15 5.82
C CYS A 584 -3.10 31.54 7.29
N LEU A 585 -1.98 31.49 8.00
CA LEU A 585 -1.82 32.05 9.34
C LEU A 585 -1.95 33.57 9.25
N ASP A 586 -2.93 34.13 9.95
CA ASP A 586 -3.31 35.54 9.89
C ASP A 586 -3.34 36.15 11.28
N THR A 587 -3.02 37.44 11.37
CA THR A 587 -3.16 38.22 12.60
C THR A 587 -4.41 39.09 12.55
N LEU A 588 -5.20 39.08 13.62
CA LEU A 588 -6.42 39.88 13.74
C LEU A 588 -6.41 40.77 14.99
N PRO A 589 -6.81 42.05 14.88
CA PRO A 589 -7.02 42.90 16.04
C PRO A 589 -8.08 42.32 16.98
N ILE A 590 -7.82 42.40 18.29
CA ILE A 590 -8.80 42.07 19.33
C ILE A 590 -9.13 43.35 20.09
N ALA A 591 -10.43 43.69 20.15
CA ALA A 591 -10.89 44.92 20.78
C ALA A 591 -10.39 45.02 22.24
N GLY A 592 -9.76 46.17 22.56
CA GLY A 592 -9.24 46.45 23.90
C GLY A 592 -7.99 45.65 24.29
N LYS A 593 -7.32 44.97 23.35
CA LYS A 593 -6.07 44.23 23.60
C LYS A 593 -4.89 44.88 22.88
N SER A 594 -3.72 44.83 23.51
CA SER A 594 -2.44 45.28 22.95
C SER A 594 -1.76 44.22 22.08
N TYR A 595 -2.41 43.09 21.86
CA TYR A 595 -1.92 41.94 21.09
C TYR A 595 -2.93 41.56 20.02
N LEU A 596 -2.46 40.84 19.00
CA LEU A 596 -3.31 40.36 17.91
C LEU A 596 -3.60 38.87 18.12
N GLY A 597 -4.82 38.45 17.78
CA GLY A 597 -5.14 37.03 17.70
C GLY A 597 -4.44 36.40 16.50
N VAL A 598 -3.95 35.18 16.65
CA VAL A 598 -3.42 34.38 15.54
C VAL A 598 -4.43 33.31 15.19
N VAL A 599 -4.90 33.34 13.95
CA VAL A 599 -5.96 32.48 13.43
C VAL A 599 -5.61 31.95 12.05
N LEU A 600 -6.42 31.02 11.57
CA LEU A 600 -6.42 30.58 10.19
C LEU A 600 -7.49 31.37 9.39
N ASN A 601 -7.12 31.90 8.24
CA ASN A 601 -8.04 32.60 7.32
C ASN A 601 -7.75 32.23 5.86
N PRO A 602 -8.71 32.43 4.93
CA PRO A 602 -8.42 32.31 3.51
C PRO A 602 -7.20 33.13 3.12
N CYS A 603 -6.28 32.51 2.38
CA CYS A 603 -5.11 33.21 1.89
C CYS A 603 -5.52 34.36 0.97
N ARG A 604 -4.87 35.51 1.15
CA ARG A 604 -5.02 36.69 0.30
C ARG A 604 -3.66 37.08 -0.23
N ASP A 605 -3.59 37.34 -1.53
CA ASP A 605 -2.35 37.68 -2.21
C ASP A 605 -1.63 38.83 -1.52
N ALA A 606 -0.42 38.55 -1.04
CA ALA A 606 0.49 39.49 -0.39
C ALA A 606 -0.12 40.32 0.77
N ALA A 607 -1.18 39.84 1.44
CA ALA A 607 -1.78 40.56 2.55
C ALA A 607 -0.79 40.67 3.73
N PRO A 608 -0.37 41.88 4.17
CA PRO A 608 0.70 42.02 5.17
C PRO A 608 0.40 41.34 6.52
N SER A 609 -0.88 41.16 6.87
CA SER A 609 -1.30 40.47 8.09
C SER A 609 -1.07 38.95 8.05
N GLN A 610 -0.89 38.39 6.84
CA GLN A 610 -0.62 36.98 6.56
C GLN A 610 0.84 36.71 6.19
N GLN A 611 1.68 37.75 6.24
CA GLN A 611 3.08 37.70 5.87
C GLN A 611 3.95 37.61 7.13
N TRP A 612 4.92 36.71 7.11
CA TRP A 612 5.75 36.34 8.26
C TRP A 612 7.21 36.22 7.86
N ASN A 613 8.11 36.66 8.74
CA ASN A 613 9.55 36.52 8.58
C ASN A 613 10.14 35.69 9.72
N VAL A 614 10.95 34.69 9.39
CA VAL A 614 11.68 33.88 10.38
C VAL A 614 13.07 34.46 10.56
N THR A 615 13.37 34.97 11.75
CA THR A 615 14.67 35.59 12.04
C THR A 615 15.73 34.54 12.37
N SER A 616 17.01 34.90 12.27
CA SER A 616 18.12 34.07 12.76
C SER A 616 18.05 33.80 14.28
N ALA A 617 17.36 34.67 15.02
CA ALA A 617 17.05 34.49 16.44
C ALA A 617 15.87 33.54 16.69
N LYS A 618 15.31 32.91 15.65
CA LYS A 618 14.17 31.98 15.71
C LYS A 618 12.82 32.62 16.06
N ASN A 619 12.68 33.94 15.94
CA ASN A 619 11.37 34.57 16.03
C ASN A 619 10.61 34.44 14.70
N ILE A 620 9.30 34.22 14.76
CA ILE A 620 8.40 34.31 13.60
C ILE A 620 7.65 35.64 13.72
N VAL A 621 8.01 36.63 12.91
CA VAL A 621 7.58 38.02 13.01
C VAL A 621 6.55 38.34 11.95
N ASN A 622 5.38 38.84 12.35
CA ASN A 622 4.36 39.31 11.45
C ASN A 622 4.78 40.62 10.77
N VAL A 623 4.66 40.69 9.45
CA VAL A 623 5.13 41.84 8.65
C VAL A 623 4.29 43.10 8.89
N ALA A 624 2.97 42.99 9.07
CA ALA A 624 2.12 44.16 9.29
C ALA A 624 2.36 44.85 10.64
N SER A 625 2.53 44.07 11.70
CA SER A 625 2.59 44.59 13.08
C SER A 625 4.00 44.67 13.66
N GLY A 626 4.96 43.92 13.11
CA GLY A 626 6.28 43.71 13.72
C GLY A 626 6.23 42.85 14.99
N PHE A 627 5.09 42.21 15.28
CA PHE A 627 4.91 41.37 16.47
C PHE A 627 5.34 39.93 16.21
N CYS A 628 5.82 39.27 17.26
CA CYS A 628 6.27 37.89 17.25
C CYS A 628 5.13 36.93 17.57
N LEU A 629 5.09 35.78 16.89
CA LEU A 629 4.27 34.64 17.31
C LEU A 629 4.64 34.23 18.73
N ASP A 630 3.65 34.18 19.62
CA ASP A 630 3.83 34.09 21.07
C ASP A 630 2.83 33.09 21.67
N ILE A 631 3.31 32.30 22.64
CA ILE A 631 2.47 31.44 23.48
C ILE A 631 1.82 32.29 24.57
N GLU A 632 0.49 32.43 24.53
CA GLU A 632 -0.27 33.28 25.45
C GLU A 632 0.15 33.11 26.91
N ALA A 633 0.60 34.21 27.51
CA ALA A 633 1.07 34.29 28.90
C ALA A 633 2.12 33.23 29.27
N SER A 634 2.94 32.78 28.30
CA SER A 634 3.92 31.70 28.45
C SER A 634 3.33 30.38 29.00
N ARG A 635 2.03 30.13 28.78
CA ARG A 635 1.34 28.93 29.30
C ARG A 635 1.60 27.73 28.41
N VAL A 636 2.69 26.99 28.67
CA VAL A 636 3.10 25.89 27.79
C VAL A 636 2.34 24.58 28.05
N ARG A 637 1.04 24.56 27.73
CA ARG A 637 0.12 23.41 27.85
C ARG A 637 -0.73 23.25 26.60
N ASP A 638 -1.29 22.06 26.39
CA ASP A 638 -2.13 21.78 25.24
C ASP A 638 -3.41 22.64 25.25
N GLY A 639 -3.74 23.22 24.11
CA GLY A 639 -4.90 24.11 23.95
C GLY A 639 -4.62 25.58 24.25
N THR A 640 -3.40 25.97 24.69
CA THR A 640 -3.06 27.38 24.84
C THR A 640 -3.12 28.10 23.51
N ARG A 641 -3.73 29.28 23.45
CA ARG A 641 -3.83 30.08 22.23
C ARG A 641 -2.47 30.66 21.84
N LEU A 642 -2.23 30.74 20.53
CA LEU A 642 -1.15 31.55 20.01
C LEU A 642 -1.69 32.94 19.68
N LEU A 643 -0.83 33.93 19.88
CA LEU A 643 -1.12 35.33 19.61
C LEU A 643 0.12 35.99 18.98
N ALA A 644 -0.02 37.21 18.46
CA ALA A 644 1.11 38.02 18.06
C ALA A 644 1.30 39.15 19.10
N PHE A 645 2.49 39.21 19.70
CA PHE A 645 2.87 40.14 20.78
C PHE A 645 4.16 40.89 20.44
N PRO A 646 4.42 42.10 21.00
CA PRO A 646 5.72 42.74 20.88
C PRO A 646 6.90 41.78 21.11
N CYS A 647 7.83 41.76 20.17
CA CYS A 647 8.99 40.88 20.20
C CYS A 647 9.90 41.20 21.40
N GLY A 648 10.16 40.21 22.25
CA GLY A 648 11.06 40.32 23.39
C GLY A 648 12.46 39.76 23.10
N LYS A 649 13.45 40.20 23.87
CA LYS A 649 14.85 39.76 23.74
C LYS A 649 15.02 38.35 24.30
N GLY A 650 15.13 37.34 23.42
CA GLY A 650 15.37 35.94 23.81
C GLY A 650 14.22 35.31 24.59
N GLN A 651 13.00 35.84 24.44
CA GLN A 651 11.82 35.31 25.12
C GLN A 651 11.47 33.92 24.58
N LYS A 652 11.72 32.91 25.41
CA LYS A 652 11.51 31.50 25.12
C LYS A 652 10.15 31.21 24.47
N ASN A 653 9.06 31.78 24.98
CA ASN A 653 7.69 31.63 24.45
C ASN A 653 7.47 32.23 23.04
N GLN A 654 8.48 32.90 22.46
CA GLN A 654 8.48 33.49 21.12
C GLN A 654 9.54 32.88 20.18
N LEU A 655 10.27 31.85 20.63
CA LEU A 655 11.32 31.18 19.84
C LEU A 655 10.78 29.89 19.25
N TRP A 656 10.86 29.76 17.93
CA TRP A 656 10.28 28.66 17.17
C TRP A 656 11.31 28.04 16.22
N THR A 657 11.30 26.73 16.13
CA THR A 657 11.98 26.03 15.03
C THR A 657 10.95 25.81 13.93
N ALA A 658 11.11 26.52 12.83
CA ALA A 658 10.32 26.33 11.62
C ALA A 658 10.95 25.23 10.73
N PRO A 659 10.21 24.64 9.78
CA PRO A 659 10.77 23.68 8.82
C PRO A 659 11.90 24.31 8.00
N ASP A 660 13.03 23.61 7.84
CA ASP A 660 14.20 24.18 7.17
C ASP A 660 13.96 24.45 5.67
N GLY A 661 14.31 25.66 5.22
CA GLY A 661 14.60 25.97 3.82
C GLY A 661 16.04 25.62 3.47
N VAL A 662 16.33 25.40 2.18
CA VAL A 662 17.72 25.26 1.72
C VAL A 662 18.46 26.55 2.10
N ASP A 663 19.60 26.43 2.79
CA ASP A 663 20.41 27.54 3.29
C ASP A 663 19.68 28.59 4.16
N ASN A 664 18.60 28.20 4.85
CA ASN A 664 17.70 29.13 5.55
C ASN A 664 17.05 30.20 4.64
N VAL A 665 17.08 30.01 3.32
CA VAL A 665 16.48 30.92 2.34
C VAL A 665 15.11 30.38 1.93
N TRP A 666 14.06 31.11 2.31
CA TRP A 666 12.66 30.84 1.96
C TRP A 666 12.31 31.34 0.55
N LYS A 667 13.15 31.04 -0.45
CA LYS A 667 12.89 31.45 -1.84
C LYS A 667 12.69 30.24 -2.72
N ALA A 668 11.64 30.30 -3.54
CA ALA A 668 11.50 29.46 -4.72
C ALA A 668 12.66 29.77 -5.67
N THR A 669 13.65 28.89 -5.77
CA THR A 669 14.47 28.81 -6.98
C THR A 669 13.63 28.12 -8.03
N ARG A 670 13.08 28.91 -8.96
CA ARG A 670 12.47 28.42 -10.20
C ARG A 670 13.52 27.83 -11.12
#